data_AF-A0A109RD25-F1
#
_entry.id   AF-A0A109RD25-F1
#
_cell.length_a   1.000
_cell.length_b   1.000
_cell.length_c   1.000
_cell.angle_alpha   90.00
_cell.angle_beta   90.00
_cell.angle_gamma   90.00
#
_symmetry.space_group_name_H-M   'P 1'
#
loop_
_entity.id
_entity.type
_entity.pdbx_description
1 polymer ?
#
loop_
_entity_poly.entity_id
_entity_poly.type
_entity_poly.pdbx_seq_one_letter_code
_entity_poly.pdbx_strand_id
1 'polypeptide(L)'
;MILSFFKKHRALILSFTLALLVQLAIYYRLGITPFGDKSLLVTDMNGQYIAYFAYLKNALLGQDSLLYSFSKTMSGNMIGLTNYYLLSPFNLLFLLFPLKSFPLAITLITSLKMATASASMTWLMAKRKLQTWAAIALGLAYSLSGYLIVYQQNIMWLEACILFPLLIDGLDRLFRQGKWHFYALILALAILNNYYMGAMLCLFSLLYFICRVLSDLAFFGSWQEVKVRFKAFLSASLLAGGLSCLTLIPSFFSLQGGKAGLDPSQLLDFHSQFSFLDFASKFFIGAFQAGDTKTGLANVFLASLILLVGLAGLFNPAIARSKKARGSLLLVILYLSMKYFNLNLIWHGFNEPTWFPFRYSFLFTGLLILMAAEEIKASNFSWRRYGASSTILLGLGLLISRQGYAYLEPSDILTSLTCLGIGLVLLSGQAWLRYQPGQLFFSFGLVLLVAYESFSNGYYTLNKMAYQDVQGFSRFVSRYQEPIQYIQSQDTGLYRLEKNQHYANNDPLLLNYPGLSHYSSNETAEVIELMGKLGFHDNGNWARFAYGSTLAANQWIGLRYLLSDYPLPSLGQGKELDQILIYKNPQAFPLAYEIDQQRTFHNQSQPFAFQNELFSYTTGIKDYYQPLAGSQLTVRLENAHAVEANGQVSYSRINSHKPGKIHYQITKTPDQMVNYKFKGKSGQGLEVYHDRSFSHINLDKKNHTLHTYDQETTNVVITVSFNDDQITDPKPDFYLSSRQNTAAMAQLAQGRALEIESFSPTAIRGRRKNSDEGSRLFLSIPFDKGWHAFVDGRYTPVHQEAHYFLGVDLPAGSKDVQLIFIPRGLILGATSSLVSFLIFLKTLHGKNKN
;
A
#
# COMPACT_ATOMS: atom_id res chain seq x y z
N MET A 1 2.75 44.42 3.75
CA MET A 1 2.56 43.25 2.86
C MET A 1 2.17 41.97 3.61
N ILE A 2 2.90 41.59 4.69
CA ILE A 2 2.59 40.41 5.50
C ILE A 2 1.25 40.54 6.24
N LEU A 3 1.03 41.63 6.98
CA LEU A 3 -0.24 41.86 7.71
C LEU A 3 -1.47 41.92 6.79
N SER A 4 -1.32 42.45 5.57
CA SER A 4 -2.39 42.47 4.57
C SER A 4 -2.70 41.08 4.01
N PHE A 5 -1.68 40.23 3.84
CA PHE A 5 -1.87 38.82 3.48
C PHE A 5 -2.64 38.06 4.56
N PHE A 6 -2.24 38.20 5.83
CA PHE A 6 -2.94 37.61 6.97
C PHE A 6 -4.40 38.08 7.06
N LYS A 7 -4.66 39.39 6.91
CA LYS A 7 -6.04 39.91 6.92
C LYS A 7 -6.90 39.31 5.79
N LYS A 8 -6.32 39.16 4.59
CA LYS A 8 -7.02 38.60 3.42
C LYS A 8 -7.29 37.10 3.55
N HIS A 9 -6.38 36.35 4.16
CA HIS A 9 -6.45 34.88 4.25
C HIS A 9 -6.76 34.36 5.66
N ARG A 10 -7.20 35.23 6.58
CA ARG A 10 -7.46 34.94 7.99
C ARG A 10 -8.30 33.67 8.22
N ALA A 11 -9.35 33.48 7.41
CA ALA A 11 -10.27 32.36 7.56
C ALA A 11 -9.57 31.02 7.27
N LEU A 12 -8.73 30.99 6.24
CA LEU A 12 -7.99 29.79 5.85
C LEU A 12 -6.94 29.44 6.90
N ILE A 13 -6.19 30.44 7.36
CA ILE A 13 -5.15 30.26 8.37
C ILE A 13 -5.78 29.77 9.68
N LEU A 14 -6.88 30.39 10.11
CA LEU A 14 -7.57 29.97 11.33
C LEU A 14 -8.16 28.57 11.21
N SER A 15 -8.77 28.21 10.08
CA SER A 15 -9.29 26.85 9.86
C SER A 15 -8.18 25.81 9.83
N PHE A 16 -7.08 26.10 9.14
CA PHE A 16 -5.90 25.24 9.12
C PHE A 16 -5.37 24.99 10.52
N THR A 17 -5.11 26.07 11.27
CA THR A 17 -4.57 25.99 12.63
C THR A 17 -5.51 25.27 13.57
N LEU A 18 -6.82 25.54 13.50
CA LEU A 18 -7.79 24.90 14.37
C LEU A 18 -7.96 23.40 14.05
N ALA A 19 -7.99 23.01 12.77
CA ALA A 19 -7.99 21.61 12.37
C ALA A 19 -6.74 20.88 12.87
N LEU A 20 -5.57 21.50 12.74
CA LEU A 20 -4.31 20.98 13.24
C LEU A 20 -4.34 20.79 14.76
N LEU A 21 -4.78 21.80 15.51
CA LEU A 21 -4.85 21.74 16.97
C LEU A 21 -5.83 20.67 17.45
N VAL A 22 -7.01 20.54 16.81
CA VAL A 22 -7.97 19.50 17.16
C VAL A 22 -7.38 18.11 16.90
N GLN A 23 -6.72 17.90 15.76
CA GLN A 23 -6.08 16.62 15.44
C GLN A 23 -4.96 16.29 16.44
N LEU A 24 -4.09 17.26 16.75
CA LEU A 24 -3.02 17.09 17.73
C LEU A 24 -3.56 16.84 19.15
N ALA A 25 -4.68 17.46 19.52
CA ALA A 25 -5.34 17.19 20.79
C ALA A 25 -5.88 15.75 20.86
N ILE A 26 -6.43 15.22 19.76
CA ILE A 26 -6.84 13.81 19.67
C ILE A 26 -5.63 12.91 19.89
N TYR A 27 -4.53 13.16 19.18
CA TYR A 27 -3.29 12.39 19.33
C TYR A 27 -2.68 12.48 20.73
N TYR A 28 -2.69 13.67 21.34
CA TYR A 28 -2.28 13.87 22.73
C TYR A 28 -3.10 12.98 23.67
N ARG A 29 -4.43 12.98 23.53
CA ARG A 29 -5.31 12.19 24.39
C ARG A 29 -5.13 10.68 24.21
N LEU A 30 -4.75 10.24 23.01
CA LEU A 30 -4.47 8.84 22.68
C LEU A 30 -3.05 8.40 23.05
N GLY A 31 -2.13 9.34 23.35
CA GLY A 31 -0.72 9.07 23.62
C GLY A 31 0.09 8.75 22.36
N ILE A 32 -0.29 9.33 21.21
CA ILE A 32 0.41 9.17 19.93
C ILE A 32 1.58 10.17 19.85
N THR A 33 2.73 9.72 19.37
CA THR A 33 3.96 10.51 19.20
C THR A 33 3.70 11.85 18.50
N PRO A 34 4.23 12.98 19.00
CA PRO A 34 5.27 13.10 20.04
C PRO A 34 4.76 13.08 21.49
N PHE A 35 3.46 12.90 21.74
CA PHE A 35 2.88 13.06 23.07
C PHE A 35 2.91 11.80 23.94
N GLY A 36 3.29 10.66 23.36
CA GLY A 36 3.44 9.38 24.05
C GLY A 36 4.12 8.35 23.14
N ASP A 37 4.12 7.10 23.60
CA ASP A 37 4.88 6.01 22.97
C ASP A 37 4.13 5.33 21.80
N LYS A 38 2.86 5.65 21.55
CA LYS A 38 2.10 5.05 20.43
C LYS A 38 2.45 5.74 19.11
N SER A 39 2.33 5.00 18.01
CA SER A 39 2.58 5.48 16.65
C SER A 39 1.38 5.29 15.75
N LEU A 40 1.28 6.09 14.67
CA LEU A 40 0.31 5.87 13.59
C LEU A 40 0.68 4.70 12.67
N LEU A 41 1.65 3.86 13.05
CA LEU A 41 1.99 2.63 12.32
C LEU A 41 0.94 1.56 12.59
N VAL A 42 -0.24 1.76 12.00
CA VAL A 42 -1.38 0.86 12.10
C VAL A 42 -1.59 0.19 10.73
N THR A 43 -1.90 -1.11 10.73
CA THR A 43 -2.16 -1.91 9.51
C THR A 43 -1.08 -1.74 8.42
N ASP A 44 -1.46 -1.23 7.24
CA ASP A 44 -0.58 -1.09 6.07
C ASP A 44 0.47 0.01 6.25
N MET A 45 0.21 1.01 7.12
CA MET A 45 1.21 2.04 7.42
C MET A 45 2.47 1.40 8.03
N ASN A 46 2.28 0.39 8.89
CA ASN A 46 3.37 -0.37 9.52
C ASN A 46 4.05 -1.33 8.55
N GLY A 47 3.26 -2.15 7.85
CA GLY A 47 3.79 -3.24 7.03
C GLY A 47 4.31 -2.82 5.66
N GLN A 48 3.91 -1.65 5.16
CA GLN A 48 4.16 -1.23 3.78
C GLN A 48 4.62 0.24 3.69
N TYR A 49 3.78 1.19 4.10
CA TYR A 49 3.96 2.60 3.69
C TYR A 49 5.21 3.23 4.27
N ILE A 50 5.56 2.92 5.52
CA ILE A 50 6.79 3.43 6.15
C ILE A 50 8.04 3.04 5.35
N ALA A 51 8.09 1.80 4.85
CA ALA A 51 9.18 1.33 3.99
C ALA A 51 9.17 2.05 2.63
N TYR A 52 7.99 2.31 2.06
CA TYR A 52 7.90 3.04 0.79
C TYR A 52 8.36 4.49 0.91
N PHE A 53 8.08 5.17 2.03
CA PHE A 53 8.61 6.52 2.29
C PHE A 53 10.13 6.51 2.48
N ALA A 54 10.67 5.46 3.09
CA ALA A 54 12.12 5.31 3.25
C ALA A 54 12.78 5.11 1.89
N TYR A 55 12.24 4.20 1.08
CA TYR A 55 12.63 4.03 -0.32
C TYR A 55 12.55 5.33 -1.12
N LEU A 56 11.45 6.10 -1.01
CA LEU A 56 11.33 7.39 -1.70
C LEU A 56 12.47 8.33 -1.30
N LYS A 57 12.77 8.42 -0.01
CA LYS A 57 13.89 9.22 0.49
C LYS A 57 15.21 8.77 -0.15
N ASN A 58 15.49 7.48 -0.18
CA ASN A 58 16.74 6.94 -0.76
C ASN A 58 16.81 7.21 -2.28
N ALA A 59 15.70 7.03 -3.00
CA ALA A 59 15.61 7.34 -4.42
C ALA A 59 15.85 8.82 -4.73
N LEU A 60 15.29 9.73 -3.92
CA LEU A 60 15.50 11.18 -4.06
C LEU A 60 16.93 11.62 -3.70
N LEU A 61 17.62 10.86 -2.83
CA LEU A 61 19.02 11.07 -2.48
C LEU A 61 20.00 10.41 -3.47
N GLY A 62 19.50 9.78 -4.53
CA GLY A 62 20.31 9.10 -5.55
C GLY A 62 20.91 7.76 -5.11
N GLN A 63 20.43 7.19 -3.99
CA GLN A 63 20.87 5.90 -3.46
C GLN A 63 20.02 4.72 -3.99
N ASP A 64 18.85 5.01 -4.56
CA ASP A 64 17.99 4.07 -5.28
C ASP A 64 17.35 4.79 -6.49
N SER A 65 16.42 4.17 -7.21
CA SER A 65 15.72 4.78 -8.36
C SER A 65 14.21 4.64 -8.25
N LEU A 66 13.48 5.67 -8.71
CA LEU A 66 12.01 5.66 -8.79
C LEU A 66 11.45 4.67 -9.82
N LEU A 67 12.30 4.14 -10.71
CA LEU A 67 11.90 3.33 -11.86
C LEU A 67 12.10 1.82 -11.63
N TYR A 68 13.18 1.43 -10.93
CA TYR A 68 13.55 0.04 -10.69
C TYR A 68 14.35 -0.04 -9.39
N SER A 69 14.16 -1.10 -8.60
CA SER A 69 14.91 -1.31 -7.36
C SER A 69 15.28 -2.78 -7.17
N PHE A 70 16.47 -3.02 -6.63
CA PHE A 70 16.94 -4.34 -6.20
C PHE A 70 16.42 -4.73 -4.81
N SER A 71 15.69 -3.83 -4.16
CA SER A 71 15.06 -4.03 -2.86
C SER A 71 13.62 -4.57 -2.97
N LYS A 72 13.13 -4.86 -4.19
CA LYS A 72 11.77 -5.39 -4.47
C LYS A 72 11.86 -6.85 -4.91
N THR A 73 11.71 -7.82 -3.98
CA THR A 73 11.78 -9.29 -4.21
C THR A 73 12.76 -9.70 -5.33
N MET A 74 14.04 -9.87 -5.01
CA MET A 74 15.16 -10.07 -5.96
C MET A 74 15.55 -8.81 -6.74
N SER A 75 14.59 -8.21 -7.44
CA SER A 75 14.61 -6.88 -8.05
C SER A 75 13.34 -6.68 -8.89
N GLY A 76 12.92 -5.43 -9.12
CA GLY A 76 11.77 -5.21 -10.00
C GLY A 76 11.41 -3.76 -10.30
N ASN A 77 10.49 -3.63 -11.26
CA ASN A 77 9.94 -2.35 -11.71
C ASN A 77 9.12 -1.68 -10.59
N MET A 78 9.39 -0.38 -10.39
CA MET A 78 8.81 0.42 -9.32
C MET A 78 7.75 1.42 -9.82
N ILE A 79 7.58 1.64 -11.13
CA ILE A 79 6.76 2.75 -11.64
C ILE A 79 5.28 2.68 -11.20
N GLY A 80 4.71 1.47 -11.15
CA GLY A 80 3.35 1.25 -10.64
C GLY A 80 3.23 1.59 -9.14
N LEU A 81 4.21 1.16 -8.33
CA LEU A 81 4.25 1.46 -6.89
C LEU A 81 4.46 2.96 -6.65
N THR A 82 5.45 3.57 -7.32
CA THR A 82 5.74 5.00 -7.21
C THR A 82 4.51 5.85 -7.51
N ASN A 83 3.81 5.58 -8.63
CA ASN A 83 2.64 6.36 -9.04
C ASN A 83 1.42 6.19 -8.13
N TYR A 84 1.27 5.03 -7.48
CA TYR A 84 0.17 4.83 -6.54
C TYR A 84 0.45 5.42 -5.15
N TYR A 85 1.66 5.27 -4.62
CA TYR A 85 1.93 5.56 -3.20
C TYR A 85 2.72 6.86 -2.95
N LEU A 86 3.56 7.31 -3.88
CA LEU A 86 4.70 8.17 -3.53
C LEU A 86 4.69 9.60 -4.10
N LEU A 87 3.90 9.87 -5.15
CA LEU A 87 3.96 11.15 -5.87
C LEU A 87 3.29 12.35 -5.16
N SER A 88 2.88 12.18 -3.90
CA SER A 88 2.41 13.31 -3.09
C SER A 88 3.55 14.31 -2.83
N PRO A 89 3.33 15.62 -3.01
CA PRO A 89 4.33 16.64 -2.69
C PRO A 89 4.64 16.73 -1.18
N PHE A 90 3.71 16.29 -0.31
CA PHE A 90 3.95 16.25 1.13
C PHE A 90 5.00 15.21 1.51
N ASN A 91 5.22 14.18 0.67
CA ASN A 91 6.21 13.15 0.96
C ASN A 91 7.65 13.70 0.90
N LEU A 92 7.88 14.85 0.26
CA LEU A 92 9.18 15.53 0.30
C LEU A 92 9.60 15.91 1.73
N LEU A 93 8.64 16.08 2.65
CA LEU A 93 8.93 16.37 4.05
C LEU A 93 9.67 15.23 4.75
N PHE A 94 9.57 13.97 4.28
CA PHE A 94 10.34 12.85 4.82
C PHE A 94 11.86 13.03 4.68
N LEU A 95 12.32 13.85 3.72
CA LEU A 95 13.74 14.19 3.57
C LEU A 95 14.30 14.90 4.80
N LEU A 96 13.46 15.60 5.57
CA LEU A 96 13.85 16.37 6.74
C LEU A 96 14.05 15.51 8.00
N PHE A 97 13.67 14.23 7.97
CA PHE A 97 13.68 13.36 9.15
C PHE A 97 14.68 12.20 8.97
N PRO A 98 15.42 11.81 10.03
CA PRO A 98 16.16 10.55 10.03
C PRO A 98 15.20 9.37 10.04
N LEU A 99 15.62 8.20 9.53
CA LEU A 99 14.76 7.04 9.35
C LEU A 99 14.07 6.60 10.66
N LYS A 100 14.82 6.55 11.77
CA LYS A 100 14.29 6.22 13.10
C LYS A 100 13.14 7.12 13.58
N SER A 101 13.03 8.35 13.07
CA SER A 101 11.99 9.32 13.43
C SER A 101 10.81 9.34 12.46
N PHE A 102 10.71 8.38 11.54
CA PHE A 102 9.60 8.28 10.60
C PHE A 102 8.22 8.16 11.24
N PRO A 103 8.02 7.49 12.40
CA PRO A 103 6.74 7.51 13.10
C PRO A 103 6.27 8.93 13.43
N LEU A 104 7.19 9.81 13.88
CA LEU A 104 6.91 11.22 14.12
C LEU A 104 6.60 11.97 12.82
N ALA A 105 7.40 11.74 11.77
CA ALA A 105 7.18 12.34 10.46
C ALA A 105 5.79 12.00 9.91
N ILE A 106 5.35 10.75 10.03
CA ILE A 106 4.02 10.30 9.61
C ILE A 106 2.92 11.04 10.38
N THR A 107 3.05 11.18 11.71
CA THR A 107 2.08 11.97 12.51
C THR A 107 1.98 13.41 12.01
N LEU A 108 3.13 14.07 11.83
CA LEU A 108 3.17 15.47 11.41
C LEU A 108 2.60 15.65 9.99
N ILE A 109 3.03 14.83 9.03
CA ILE A 109 2.59 14.92 7.64
C ILE A 109 1.09 14.62 7.52
N THR A 110 0.59 13.61 8.22
CA THR A 110 -0.85 13.30 8.27
C THR A 110 -1.66 14.49 8.79
N SER A 111 -1.21 15.09 9.90
CA SER A 111 -1.84 16.28 10.49
C SER A 111 -1.85 17.46 9.53
N LEU A 112 -0.73 17.71 8.84
CA LEU A 112 -0.60 18.78 7.85
C LEU A 112 -1.52 18.57 6.65
N LYS A 113 -1.65 17.33 6.14
CA LYS A 113 -2.57 17.00 5.05
C LYS A 113 -4.02 17.24 5.46
N MET A 114 -4.43 16.80 6.64
CA MET A 114 -5.79 17.02 7.16
C MET A 114 -6.10 18.51 7.38
N ALA A 115 -5.17 19.26 7.96
CA ALA A 115 -5.30 20.72 8.12
C ALA A 115 -5.39 21.44 6.75
N THR A 116 -4.65 20.97 5.75
CA THR A 116 -4.72 21.48 4.37
C THR A 116 -6.07 21.16 3.72
N ALA A 117 -6.65 19.98 3.98
CA ALA A 117 -8.00 19.64 3.51
C ALA A 117 -9.05 20.59 4.10
N SER A 118 -8.91 20.94 5.39
CA SER A 118 -9.73 21.96 6.05
C SER A 118 -9.63 23.31 5.34
N ALA A 119 -8.40 23.79 5.14
CA ALA A 119 -8.13 25.06 4.48
C ALA A 119 -8.64 25.10 3.03
N SER A 120 -8.55 23.99 2.30
CA SER A 120 -9.05 23.86 0.92
C SER A 120 -10.57 24.00 0.85
N MET A 121 -11.30 23.34 1.76
CA MET A 121 -12.75 23.48 1.84
C MET A 121 -13.15 24.89 2.30
N THR A 122 -12.48 25.45 3.31
CA THR A 122 -12.70 26.84 3.76
C THR A 122 -12.43 27.84 2.64
N TRP A 123 -11.41 27.62 1.81
CA TRP A 123 -11.14 28.46 0.64
C TRP A 123 -12.31 28.47 -0.34
N LEU A 124 -12.88 27.29 -0.64
CA LEU A 124 -14.06 27.19 -1.50
C LEU A 124 -15.26 27.94 -0.88
N MET A 125 -15.48 27.79 0.42
CA MET A 125 -16.57 28.47 1.13
C MET A 125 -16.40 29.99 1.16
N ALA A 126 -15.18 30.47 1.42
CA ALA A 126 -14.85 31.89 1.39
C ALA A 126 -15.09 32.48 -0.02
N LYS A 127 -14.72 31.75 -1.08
CA LYS A 127 -14.96 32.16 -2.47
C LYS A 127 -16.47 32.20 -2.80
N ARG A 128 -17.26 31.33 -2.17
CA ARG A 128 -18.73 31.35 -2.24
C ARG A 128 -19.36 32.50 -1.44
N LYS A 129 -18.54 33.34 -0.81
CA LYS A 129 -18.92 34.51 0.01
C LYS A 129 -19.72 34.14 1.27
N LEU A 130 -19.42 32.98 1.87
CA LEU A 130 -19.97 32.63 3.18
C LEU A 130 -19.35 33.50 4.28
N GLN A 131 -20.06 33.63 5.39
CA GLN A 131 -19.53 34.26 6.60
C GLN A 131 -18.29 33.52 7.10
N THR A 132 -17.35 34.25 7.72
CA THR A 132 -16.03 33.71 8.10
C THR A 132 -16.15 32.49 9.02
N TRP A 133 -17.01 32.54 10.05
CA TRP A 133 -17.21 31.42 10.97
C TRP A 133 -17.73 30.17 10.25
N ALA A 134 -18.66 30.35 9.30
CA ALA A 134 -19.26 29.24 8.56
C ALA A 134 -18.25 28.58 7.63
N ALA A 135 -17.43 29.38 6.96
CA ALA A 135 -16.36 28.86 6.12
C ALA A 135 -15.34 28.03 6.92
N ILE A 136 -15.03 28.44 8.16
CA ILE A 136 -14.16 27.69 9.08
C ILE A 136 -14.87 26.42 9.56
N ALA A 137 -16.09 26.52 10.08
CA ALA A 137 -16.85 25.38 10.60
C ALA A 137 -17.04 24.27 9.56
N LEU A 138 -17.39 24.64 8.31
CA LEU A 138 -17.53 23.68 7.21
C LEU A 138 -16.19 23.07 6.79
N GLY A 139 -15.09 23.82 6.89
CA GLY A 139 -13.73 23.31 6.66
C GLY A 139 -13.33 22.28 7.71
N LEU A 140 -13.56 22.57 8.98
CA LEU A 140 -13.29 21.65 10.10
C LEU A 140 -14.11 20.36 9.97
N ALA A 141 -15.42 20.49 9.72
CA ALA A 141 -16.30 19.35 9.55
C ALA A 141 -15.90 18.46 8.37
N TYR A 142 -15.30 19.04 7.32
CA TYR A 142 -14.76 18.26 6.20
C TYR A 142 -13.51 17.48 6.62
N SER A 143 -12.47 18.18 7.13
CA SER A 143 -11.18 17.57 7.49
C SER A 143 -11.27 16.50 8.57
N LEU A 144 -12.26 16.62 9.46
CA LEU A 144 -12.47 15.73 10.60
C LEU A 144 -13.74 14.87 10.43
N SER A 145 -14.20 14.70 9.19
CA SER A 145 -15.29 13.78 8.85
C SER A 145 -14.89 12.33 9.09
N GLY A 146 -15.87 11.44 9.21
CA GLY A 146 -15.64 10.01 9.47
C GLY A 146 -14.66 9.37 8.50
N TYR A 147 -14.79 9.68 7.20
CA TYR A 147 -13.84 9.19 6.20
C TYR A 147 -12.41 9.64 6.52
N LEU A 148 -12.15 10.95 6.66
CA LEU A 148 -10.79 11.46 6.85
C LEU A 148 -10.16 10.98 8.17
N ILE A 149 -10.94 10.86 9.25
CA ILE A 149 -10.47 10.27 10.52
C ILE A 149 -10.07 8.80 10.33
N VAL A 150 -10.92 7.96 9.73
CA VAL A 150 -10.64 6.51 9.60
C VAL A 150 -9.53 6.25 8.59
N TYR A 151 -9.55 6.98 7.47
CA TYR A 151 -8.68 6.76 6.33
C TYR A 151 -7.35 7.52 6.40
N GLN A 152 -7.09 8.28 7.48
CA GLN A 152 -5.77 8.91 7.69
C GLN A 152 -4.62 7.90 7.69
N GLN A 153 -4.89 6.64 8.08
CA GLN A 153 -3.92 5.54 8.02
C GLN A 153 -3.52 5.16 6.59
N ASN A 154 -4.32 5.56 5.59
CA ASN A 154 -4.01 5.47 4.16
C ASN A 154 -3.66 6.88 3.63
N ILE A 155 -2.51 7.38 4.10
CA ILE A 155 -2.07 8.77 3.94
C ILE A 155 -1.97 9.25 2.48
N MET A 156 -1.79 8.35 1.50
CA MET A 156 -1.69 8.67 0.07
C MET A 156 -3.04 9.03 -0.58
N TRP A 157 -4.16 8.75 0.08
CA TRP A 157 -5.49 9.11 -0.43
C TRP A 157 -5.93 10.52 -0.04
N LEU A 158 -5.27 11.13 0.96
CA LEU A 158 -5.65 12.43 1.51
C LEU A 158 -5.49 13.58 0.50
N GLU A 159 -4.60 13.44 -0.48
CA GLU A 159 -4.45 14.37 -1.61
C GLU A 159 -5.76 14.57 -2.37
N ALA A 160 -6.52 13.50 -2.61
CA ALA A 160 -7.79 13.59 -3.32
C ALA A 160 -8.82 14.42 -2.52
N CYS A 161 -8.80 14.31 -1.19
CA CYS A 161 -9.63 15.12 -0.30
C CYS A 161 -9.20 16.60 -0.33
N ILE A 162 -7.89 16.88 -0.35
CA ILE A 162 -7.38 18.26 -0.47
C ILE A 162 -7.78 18.89 -1.82
N LEU A 163 -7.72 18.10 -2.91
CA LEU A 163 -8.01 18.58 -4.26
C LEU A 163 -9.51 18.67 -4.56
N PHE A 164 -10.36 17.93 -3.85
CA PHE A 164 -11.80 17.89 -4.10
C PHE A 164 -12.49 19.28 -4.06
N PRO A 165 -12.28 20.16 -3.05
CA PRO A 165 -12.84 21.51 -3.07
C PRO A 165 -12.36 22.36 -4.26
N LEU A 166 -11.11 22.16 -4.69
CA LEU A 166 -10.56 22.83 -5.87
C LEU A 166 -11.19 22.30 -7.17
N LEU A 167 -11.45 20.99 -7.23
CA LEU A 167 -12.13 20.33 -8.35
C LEU A 167 -13.55 20.88 -8.52
N ILE A 168 -14.31 20.99 -7.42
CA ILE A 168 -15.65 21.59 -7.41
C ILE A 168 -15.61 23.03 -7.95
N ASP A 169 -14.64 23.84 -7.53
CA ASP A 169 -14.49 25.19 -8.06
C ASP A 169 -14.13 25.20 -9.55
N GLY A 170 -13.27 24.28 -10.01
CA GLY A 170 -12.93 24.11 -11.42
C GLY A 170 -14.15 23.78 -12.28
N LEU A 171 -14.96 22.82 -11.83
CA LEU A 171 -16.22 22.48 -12.48
C LEU A 171 -17.18 23.67 -12.49
N ASP A 172 -17.35 24.37 -11.37
CA ASP A 172 -18.20 25.57 -11.28
C ASP A 172 -17.75 26.67 -12.26
N ARG A 173 -16.44 26.91 -12.41
CA ARG A 173 -15.88 27.89 -13.37
C ARG A 173 -16.11 27.45 -14.81
N LEU A 174 -15.99 26.16 -15.11
CA LEU A 174 -16.26 25.60 -16.43
C LEU A 174 -17.71 25.89 -16.83
N PHE A 175 -18.66 25.61 -15.94
CA PHE A 175 -20.08 25.83 -16.19
C PHE A 175 -20.46 27.32 -16.28
N ARG A 176 -19.96 28.17 -15.37
CA ARG A 176 -20.40 29.57 -15.28
C ARG A 176 -19.66 30.52 -16.22
N GLN A 177 -18.41 30.22 -16.55
CA GLN A 177 -17.50 31.15 -17.23
C GLN A 177 -16.84 30.54 -18.47
N GLY A 178 -17.10 29.26 -18.80
CA GLY A 178 -16.37 28.54 -19.86
C GLY A 178 -14.86 28.42 -19.58
N LYS A 179 -14.43 28.61 -18.33
CA LYS A 179 -13.01 28.54 -17.92
C LYS A 179 -12.72 27.13 -17.39
N TRP A 180 -12.10 26.32 -18.24
CA TRP A 180 -11.90 24.89 -18.01
C TRP A 180 -10.46 24.52 -17.62
N HIS A 181 -9.47 25.38 -17.85
CA HIS A 181 -8.05 25.12 -17.56
C HIS A 181 -7.77 24.74 -16.10
N PHE A 182 -8.41 25.44 -15.14
CA PHE A 182 -8.25 25.12 -13.72
C PHE A 182 -8.79 23.73 -13.38
N TYR A 183 -9.92 23.34 -13.98
CA TYR A 183 -10.46 21.98 -13.83
C TYR A 183 -9.50 20.92 -14.40
N ALA A 184 -8.98 21.13 -15.61
CA ALA A 184 -8.03 20.22 -16.24
C ALA A 184 -6.77 20.02 -15.38
N LEU A 185 -6.21 21.11 -14.84
CA LEU A 185 -5.01 21.05 -14.00
C LEU A 185 -5.26 20.31 -12.69
N ILE A 186 -6.36 20.61 -11.98
CA ILE A 186 -6.68 19.95 -10.71
C ILE A 186 -6.96 18.45 -10.92
N LEU A 187 -7.64 18.10 -12.00
CA LEU A 187 -7.89 16.70 -12.33
C LEU A 187 -6.59 15.96 -12.70
N ALA A 188 -5.69 16.59 -13.47
CA ALA A 188 -4.38 16.02 -13.79
C ALA A 188 -3.54 15.78 -12.53
N LEU A 189 -3.53 16.73 -11.59
CA LEU A 189 -2.84 16.59 -10.31
C LEU A 189 -3.45 15.47 -9.45
N ALA A 190 -4.78 15.29 -9.48
CA ALA A 190 -5.42 14.19 -8.79
C ALA A 190 -4.99 12.83 -9.34
N ILE A 191 -4.92 12.69 -10.67
CA ILE A 191 -4.47 11.46 -11.33
C ILE A 191 -2.98 11.20 -11.07
N LEU A 192 -2.14 12.23 -11.13
CA LEU A 192 -0.69 12.12 -10.90
C LEU A 192 -0.35 11.77 -9.45
N ASN A 193 -1.06 12.32 -8.46
CA ASN A 193 -0.79 12.03 -7.05
C ASN A 193 -1.16 10.59 -6.69
N ASN A 194 -2.27 10.08 -7.26
CA ASN A 194 -2.72 8.72 -7.08
C ASN A 194 -3.75 8.38 -8.18
N TYR A 195 -3.38 7.51 -9.13
CA TYR A 195 -4.26 7.20 -10.28
C TYR A 195 -5.60 6.57 -9.87
N TYR A 196 -5.65 5.90 -8.72
CA TYR A 196 -6.84 5.20 -8.25
C TYR A 196 -7.88 6.15 -7.66
N MET A 197 -7.47 7.05 -6.75
CA MET A 197 -8.34 8.13 -6.26
C MET A 197 -8.63 9.15 -7.38
N GLY A 198 -7.68 9.36 -8.30
CA GLY A 198 -7.87 10.14 -9.50
C GLY A 198 -8.99 9.60 -10.39
N ALA A 199 -9.07 8.27 -10.58
CA ALA A 199 -10.16 7.63 -11.31
C ALA A 199 -11.53 7.88 -10.66
N MET A 200 -11.62 7.82 -9.32
CA MET A 200 -12.84 8.16 -8.58
C MET A 200 -13.24 9.63 -8.79
N LEU A 201 -12.27 10.56 -8.81
CA LEU A 201 -12.54 11.97 -9.10
C LEU A 201 -12.92 12.22 -10.57
N CYS A 202 -12.41 11.43 -11.52
CA CYS A 202 -12.85 11.46 -12.92
C CYS A 202 -14.33 11.05 -13.03
N LEU A 203 -14.71 9.92 -12.44
CA LEU A 203 -16.08 9.43 -12.44
C LEU A 203 -17.03 10.41 -11.75
N PHE A 204 -16.63 10.94 -10.58
CA PHE A 204 -17.39 11.98 -9.90
C PHE A 204 -17.57 13.23 -10.76
N SER A 205 -16.52 13.68 -11.46
CA SER A 205 -16.60 14.85 -12.34
C SER A 205 -17.61 14.65 -13.47
N LEU A 206 -17.67 13.44 -14.04
CA LEU A 206 -18.65 13.07 -15.06
C LEU A 206 -20.08 13.10 -14.49
N LEU A 207 -20.31 12.48 -13.33
CA LEU A 207 -21.63 12.48 -12.67
C LEU A 207 -22.06 13.90 -12.31
N TYR A 208 -21.15 14.69 -11.74
CA TYR A 208 -21.38 16.10 -11.42
C TYR A 208 -21.76 16.88 -12.68
N PHE A 209 -21.04 16.67 -13.78
CA PHE A 209 -21.34 17.31 -15.07
C PHE A 209 -22.74 16.93 -15.56
N ILE A 210 -23.08 15.64 -15.58
CA ILE A 210 -24.40 15.15 -16.03
C ILE A 210 -25.53 15.76 -15.18
N CYS A 211 -25.45 15.66 -13.85
CA CYS A 211 -26.47 16.21 -12.96
C CYS A 211 -26.60 17.73 -13.11
N ARG A 212 -25.48 18.43 -13.36
CA ARG A 212 -25.47 19.87 -13.61
C ARG A 212 -26.15 20.22 -14.93
N VAL A 213 -25.86 19.50 -16.01
CA VAL A 213 -26.50 19.70 -17.31
C VAL A 213 -28.01 19.41 -17.23
N LEU A 214 -28.43 18.29 -16.63
CA LEU A 214 -29.85 17.94 -16.49
C LEU A 214 -30.62 18.99 -15.70
N SER A 215 -30.05 19.48 -14.59
CA SER A 215 -30.68 20.50 -13.75
C SER A 215 -30.65 21.91 -14.33
N ASP A 216 -29.73 22.23 -15.23
CA ASP A 216 -29.71 23.53 -15.92
C ASP A 216 -30.58 23.50 -17.19
N LEU A 217 -30.65 22.37 -17.92
CA LEU A 217 -31.55 22.13 -19.06
C LEU A 217 -33.02 22.17 -18.68
N ALA A 218 -33.37 21.55 -17.54
CA ALA A 218 -34.74 21.53 -17.04
C ALA A 218 -35.26 22.92 -16.63
N PHE A 219 -34.41 23.96 -16.61
CA PHE A 219 -34.78 25.28 -16.13
C PHE A 219 -34.46 26.45 -17.08
N PHE A 220 -33.36 26.48 -17.86
CA PHE A 220 -32.94 27.71 -18.57
C PHE A 220 -32.10 27.57 -19.86
N GLY A 221 -31.89 26.38 -20.46
CA GLY A 221 -30.83 26.21 -21.49
C GLY A 221 -31.25 25.70 -22.88
N SER A 222 -30.68 26.30 -23.94
CA SER A 222 -30.72 25.78 -25.31
C SER A 222 -29.70 24.64 -25.50
N TRP A 223 -30.00 23.70 -26.42
CA TRP A 223 -29.12 22.57 -26.75
C TRP A 223 -27.71 22.98 -27.23
N GLN A 224 -27.56 24.19 -27.76
CA GLN A 224 -26.28 24.69 -28.26
C GLN A 224 -25.30 24.99 -27.11
N GLU A 225 -25.77 25.55 -25.99
CA GLU A 225 -24.93 25.79 -24.81
C GLU A 225 -24.45 24.47 -24.19
N VAL A 226 -25.31 23.45 -24.17
CA VAL A 226 -24.95 22.11 -23.68
C VAL A 226 -23.82 21.52 -24.52
N LYS A 227 -23.90 21.62 -25.86
CA LYS A 227 -22.83 21.16 -26.75
C LYS A 227 -21.50 21.87 -26.48
N VAL A 228 -21.51 23.19 -26.26
CA VAL A 228 -20.30 23.96 -25.93
C VAL A 228 -19.70 23.53 -24.60
N ARG A 229 -20.53 23.40 -23.56
CA ARG A 229 -20.09 22.95 -22.22
C ARG A 229 -19.57 21.52 -22.23
N PHE A 230 -20.23 20.63 -22.97
CA PHE A 230 -19.78 19.24 -23.16
C PHE A 230 -18.42 19.18 -23.85
N LYS A 231 -18.23 19.92 -24.95
CA LYS A 231 -16.92 20.01 -25.61
C LYS A 231 -15.83 20.55 -24.67
N ALA A 232 -16.14 21.58 -23.88
CA ALA A 232 -15.19 22.14 -22.91
C ALA A 232 -14.84 21.12 -21.81
N PHE A 233 -15.83 20.41 -21.26
CA PHE A 233 -15.62 19.35 -20.28
C PHE A 233 -14.78 18.21 -20.86
N LEU A 234 -15.18 17.66 -22.01
CA LEU A 234 -14.46 16.57 -22.68
C LEU A 234 -13.02 16.96 -23.00
N SER A 235 -12.80 18.15 -23.57
CA SER A 235 -11.45 18.63 -23.91
C SER A 235 -10.59 18.79 -22.65
N ALA A 236 -11.16 19.33 -21.57
CA ALA A 236 -10.45 19.51 -20.31
C ALA A 236 -10.11 18.18 -19.63
N SER A 237 -11.03 17.22 -19.64
CA SER A 237 -10.82 15.88 -19.07
C SER A 237 -9.79 15.07 -19.87
N LEU A 238 -9.86 15.10 -21.20
CA LEU A 238 -8.86 14.45 -22.08
C LEU A 238 -7.48 15.08 -21.89
N LEU A 239 -7.41 16.41 -21.79
CA LEU A 239 -6.15 17.10 -21.55
C LEU A 239 -5.59 16.80 -20.16
N ALA A 240 -6.46 16.65 -19.15
CA ALA A 240 -6.04 16.21 -17.82
C ALA A 240 -5.40 14.81 -17.86
N GLY A 241 -6.06 13.86 -18.51
CA GLY A 241 -5.50 12.51 -18.71
C GLY A 241 -4.19 12.54 -19.51
N GLY A 242 -4.14 13.35 -20.57
CA GLY A 242 -2.94 13.57 -21.38
C GLY A 242 -1.76 14.14 -20.59
N LEU A 243 -1.99 15.13 -19.73
CA LEU A 243 -0.98 15.68 -18.82
C LEU A 243 -0.42 14.62 -17.86
N SER A 244 -1.24 13.66 -17.45
CA SER A 244 -0.86 12.58 -16.54
C SER A 244 -0.21 11.36 -17.22
N CYS A 245 -0.10 11.33 -18.55
CA CYS A 245 0.41 10.17 -19.30
C CYS A 245 1.84 9.74 -18.94
N LEU A 246 2.69 10.66 -18.48
CA LEU A 246 4.07 10.41 -18.04
C LEU A 246 4.14 9.25 -17.04
N THR A 247 3.18 9.18 -16.11
CA THR A 247 3.12 8.10 -15.12
C THR A 247 2.01 7.11 -15.43
N LEU A 248 0.89 7.57 -15.98
CA LEU A 248 -0.28 6.72 -16.25
C LEU A 248 0.00 5.61 -17.26
N ILE A 249 0.69 5.91 -18.37
CA ILE A 249 0.99 4.92 -19.41
C ILE A 249 1.98 3.85 -18.90
N PRO A 250 3.12 4.21 -18.27
CA PRO A 250 4.00 3.21 -17.68
C PRO A 250 3.35 2.37 -16.58
N SER A 251 2.54 2.99 -15.70
CA SER A 251 1.82 2.25 -14.67
C SER A 251 0.83 1.27 -15.28
N PHE A 252 0.13 1.62 -16.36
CA PHE A 252 -0.73 0.68 -17.08
C PHE A 252 0.05 -0.56 -17.54
N PHE A 253 1.21 -0.41 -18.19
CA PHE A 253 2.03 -1.55 -18.59
C PHE A 253 2.61 -2.33 -17.40
N SER A 254 2.94 -1.67 -16.30
CA SER A 254 3.45 -2.31 -15.08
C SER A 254 2.39 -3.14 -14.33
N LEU A 255 1.10 -2.85 -14.55
CA LEU A 255 -0.02 -3.53 -13.90
C LEU A 255 -0.65 -4.61 -14.77
N GLN A 256 -0.30 -4.67 -16.06
CA GLN A 256 -0.72 -5.76 -16.95
C GLN A 256 -0.17 -7.10 -16.44
N GLY A 257 -1.05 -8.09 -16.26
CA GLY A 257 -0.70 -9.38 -15.63
C GLY A 257 -0.86 -9.39 -14.10
N GLY A 258 -1.40 -8.33 -13.49
CA GLY A 258 -1.68 -8.27 -12.06
C GLY A 258 -2.72 -9.28 -11.56
N LYS A 259 -2.81 -9.43 -10.23
CA LYS A 259 -3.56 -10.49 -9.52
C LYS A 259 -5.09 -10.44 -9.65
N ALA A 260 -5.66 -9.32 -10.12
CA ALA A 260 -7.11 -9.11 -10.19
C ALA A 260 -7.58 -9.16 -11.65
N GLY A 261 -8.31 -10.22 -12.00
CA GLY A 261 -9.03 -10.34 -13.27
C GLY A 261 -10.45 -9.80 -13.15
N LEU A 262 -10.98 -9.29 -14.27
CA LEU A 262 -12.37 -8.88 -14.36
C LEU A 262 -13.26 -10.12 -14.48
N ASP A 263 -14.21 -10.28 -13.56
CA ASP A 263 -15.31 -11.25 -13.70
C ASP A 263 -16.59 -10.49 -14.10
N PRO A 264 -17.03 -10.57 -15.37
CA PRO A 264 -18.22 -9.86 -15.84
C PRO A 264 -19.51 -10.23 -15.09
N SER A 265 -19.58 -11.42 -14.48
CA SER A 265 -20.77 -11.85 -13.72
C SER A 265 -21.04 -10.94 -12.51
N GLN A 266 -20.00 -10.37 -11.92
CA GLN A 266 -20.10 -9.45 -10.79
C GLN A 266 -20.82 -8.14 -11.13
N LEU A 267 -20.86 -7.73 -12.39
CA LEU A 267 -21.60 -6.53 -12.83
C LEU A 267 -23.12 -6.74 -12.82
N LEU A 268 -23.56 -8.00 -12.90
CA LEU A 268 -24.97 -8.38 -12.84
C LEU A 268 -25.44 -8.65 -11.40
N ASP A 269 -24.56 -8.50 -10.41
CA ASP A 269 -24.88 -8.71 -9.01
C ASP A 269 -25.37 -7.40 -8.33
N PHE A 270 -26.69 -7.29 -8.21
CA PHE A 270 -27.39 -6.17 -7.57
C PHE A 270 -27.70 -6.41 -6.09
N HIS A 271 -26.98 -7.31 -5.41
CA HIS A 271 -27.24 -7.51 -3.98
C HIS A 271 -26.98 -6.23 -3.18
N SER A 272 -27.79 -6.05 -2.14
CA SER A 272 -27.68 -4.91 -1.22
C SER A 272 -26.61 -5.23 -0.16
N GLN A 273 -25.60 -4.38 -0.06
CA GLN A 273 -24.49 -4.53 0.91
C GLN A 273 -24.89 -4.14 2.33
N PHE A 274 -25.91 -3.29 2.49
CA PHE A 274 -26.40 -2.82 3.79
C PHE A 274 -27.84 -2.28 3.73
N SER A 275 -28.49 -2.13 4.89
CA SER A 275 -29.79 -1.46 5.02
C SER A 275 -29.64 0.06 5.18
N PHE A 276 -30.75 0.80 5.04
CA PHE A 276 -30.72 2.26 5.23
C PHE A 276 -30.32 2.66 6.67
N LEU A 277 -30.80 1.92 7.68
CA LEU A 277 -30.46 2.21 9.07
C LEU A 277 -28.97 1.95 9.35
N ASP A 278 -28.39 0.94 8.71
CA ASP A 278 -26.94 0.66 8.81
C ASP A 278 -26.13 1.83 8.26
N PHE A 279 -26.54 2.39 7.12
CA PHE A 279 -25.88 3.58 6.58
C PHE A 279 -26.10 4.81 7.47
N ALA A 280 -27.31 5.00 7.99
CA ALA A 280 -27.66 6.15 8.83
C ALA A 280 -26.94 6.12 10.20
N SER A 281 -26.63 4.95 10.74
CA SER A 281 -25.88 4.81 12.00
C SER A 281 -24.47 5.42 11.90
N LYS A 282 -23.88 5.45 10.69
CA LYS A 282 -22.55 6.02 10.45
C LYS A 282 -22.48 7.55 10.51
N PHE A 283 -23.59 8.25 10.73
CA PHE A 283 -23.60 9.71 10.99
C PHE A 283 -23.31 10.08 12.45
N PHE A 284 -23.27 9.12 13.37
CA PHE A 284 -23.09 9.39 14.81
C PHE A 284 -21.63 9.31 15.22
N ILE A 285 -21.29 10.01 16.31
CA ILE A 285 -19.94 10.04 16.89
C ILE A 285 -19.44 8.61 17.14
N GLY A 286 -18.18 8.34 16.77
CA GLY A 286 -17.53 7.08 17.13
C GLY A 286 -18.09 5.84 16.43
N ALA A 287 -18.91 5.99 15.39
CA ALA A 287 -19.56 4.90 14.64
C ALA A 287 -18.58 4.05 13.81
N PHE A 288 -17.59 3.44 14.44
CA PHE A 288 -16.52 2.65 13.83
C PHE A 288 -16.05 1.56 14.78
N GLN A 289 -15.57 0.45 14.22
CA GLN A 289 -14.88 -0.62 14.93
C GLN A 289 -13.72 -1.14 14.08
N ALA A 290 -12.69 -1.72 14.69
CA ALA A 290 -11.48 -2.16 13.96
C ALA A 290 -11.80 -3.13 12.79
N GLY A 291 -12.79 -4.02 12.96
CA GLY A 291 -13.24 -4.95 11.92
C GLY A 291 -13.83 -4.27 10.67
N ASP A 292 -14.29 -3.03 10.79
CA ASP A 292 -14.87 -2.27 9.66
C ASP A 292 -13.83 -1.96 8.58
N THR A 293 -12.54 -2.04 8.90
CA THR A 293 -11.47 -1.94 7.90
C THR A 293 -11.50 -3.08 6.89
N LYS A 294 -12.09 -4.24 7.19
CA LYS A 294 -12.15 -5.38 6.27
C LYS A 294 -13.45 -5.40 5.47
N THR A 295 -14.58 -5.31 6.17
CA THR A 295 -15.93 -5.51 5.61
C THR A 295 -16.95 -4.50 6.17
N GLY A 296 -16.49 -3.32 6.58
CA GLY A 296 -17.33 -2.31 7.23
C GLY A 296 -18.17 -1.48 6.27
N LEU A 297 -19.03 -0.63 6.85
CA LEU A 297 -19.87 0.30 6.10
C LEU A 297 -19.09 1.57 5.70
N ALA A 298 -19.69 2.35 4.80
CA ALA A 298 -19.13 3.64 4.38
C ALA A 298 -18.99 4.61 5.57
N ASN A 299 -17.79 5.17 5.73
CA ASN A 299 -17.51 6.13 6.79
C ASN A 299 -18.02 7.53 6.37
N VAL A 300 -19.16 7.95 6.94
CA VAL A 300 -19.88 9.17 6.53
C VAL A 300 -20.18 10.16 7.66
N PHE A 301 -19.61 9.95 8.86
CA PHE A 301 -19.79 10.88 9.98
C PHE A 301 -19.53 12.34 9.57
N LEU A 302 -20.43 13.21 10.00
CA LEU A 302 -20.35 14.65 9.84
C LEU A 302 -20.97 15.27 11.10
N ALA A 303 -20.36 16.36 11.61
CA ALA A 303 -20.89 17.08 12.77
C ALA A 303 -22.40 17.35 12.63
N SER A 304 -23.17 16.99 13.65
CA SER A 304 -24.64 16.98 13.64
C SER A 304 -25.23 18.34 13.28
N LEU A 305 -24.59 19.43 13.72
CA LEU A 305 -24.96 20.80 13.32
C LEU A 305 -24.91 20.98 11.79
N ILE A 306 -23.87 20.48 11.13
CA ILE A 306 -23.71 20.63 9.67
C ILE A 306 -24.71 19.74 8.94
N LEU A 307 -24.95 18.53 9.44
CA LEU A 307 -25.98 17.63 8.90
C LEU A 307 -27.38 18.26 9.01
N LEU A 308 -27.71 18.82 10.17
CA LEU A 308 -28.95 19.56 10.43
C LEU A 308 -29.14 20.72 9.43
N VAL A 309 -28.11 21.56 9.26
CA VAL A 309 -28.15 22.70 8.33
C VAL A 309 -28.31 22.23 6.88
N GLY A 310 -27.61 21.17 6.48
CA GLY A 310 -27.74 20.57 5.14
C GLY A 310 -29.15 20.06 4.85
N LEU A 311 -29.78 19.38 5.82
CA LEU A 311 -31.16 18.91 5.72
C LEU A 311 -32.17 20.07 5.69
N ALA A 312 -31.98 21.10 6.53
CA ALA A 312 -32.83 22.29 6.54
C ALA A 312 -32.83 23.00 5.17
N GLY A 313 -31.70 22.98 4.46
CA GLY A 313 -31.57 23.51 3.10
C GLY A 313 -32.47 22.84 2.07
N LEU A 314 -32.76 21.55 2.22
CA LEU A 314 -33.70 20.84 1.33
C LEU A 314 -35.11 21.44 1.41
N PHE A 315 -35.50 21.90 2.60
CA PHE A 315 -36.81 22.51 2.84
C PHE A 315 -36.84 24.04 2.60
N ASN A 316 -35.69 24.69 2.34
CA ASN A 316 -35.63 26.16 2.22
C ASN A 316 -36.05 26.68 0.83
N PRO A 317 -37.18 27.39 0.67
CA PRO A 317 -37.62 27.88 -0.64
C PRO A 317 -36.68 28.92 -1.27
N ALA A 318 -35.82 29.59 -0.49
CA ALA A 318 -34.86 30.56 -1.00
C ALA A 318 -33.71 29.91 -1.80
N ILE A 319 -33.48 28.60 -1.63
CA ILE A 319 -32.50 27.86 -2.41
C ILE A 319 -33.17 27.38 -3.70
N ALA A 320 -32.58 27.74 -4.85
CA ALA A 320 -33.07 27.36 -6.16
C ALA A 320 -33.32 25.84 -6.28
N ARG A 321 -34.48 25.45 -6.84
CA ARG A 321 -34.88 24.04 -7.00
C ARG A 321 -33.83 23.22 -7.76
N SER A 322 -33.22 23.79 -8.80
CA SER A 322 -32.14 23.13 -9.56
C SER A 322 -30.93 22.79 -8.70
N LYS A 323 -30.56 23.65 -7.75
CA LYS A 323 -29.44 23.41 -6.82
C LYS A 323 -29.74 22.29 -5.84
N LYS A 324 -30.98 22.20 -5.35
CA LYS A 324 -31.42 21.09 -4.49
C LYS A 324 -31.46 19.79 -5.27
N ALA A 325 -32.12 19.79 -6.43
CA ALA A 325 -32.27 18.61 -7.28
C ALA A 325 -30.91 18.00 -7.64
N ARG A 326 -29.94 18.80 -8.11
CA ARG A 326 -28.61 18.28 -8.45
C ARG A 326 -27.85 17.73 -7.23
N GLY A 327 -27.96 18.38 -6.07
CA GLY A 327 -27.28 17.94 -4.84
C GLY A 327 -27.87 16.64 -4.31
N SER A 328 -29.20 16.59 -4.21
CA SER A 328 -29.94 15.39 -3.82
C SER A 328 -29.73 14.23 -4.78
N LEU A 329 -29.76 14.48 -6.10
CA LEU A 329 -29.54 13.43 -7.10
C LEU A 329 -28.14 12.83 -6.99
N LEU A 330 -27.11 13.66 -6.82
CA LEU A 330 -25.74 13.15 -6.61
C LEU A 330 -25.60 12.37 -5.31
N LEU A 331 -26.21 12.83 -4.21
CA LEU A 331 -26.23 12.08 -2.95
C LEU A 331 -26.93 10.73 -3.10
N VAL A 332 -28.07 10.69 -3.81
CA VAL A 332 -28.78 9.44 -4.10
C VAL A 332 -27.91 8.51 -4.95
N ILE A 333 -27.27 9.01 -6.01
CA ILE A 333 -26.37 8.19 -6.85
C ILE A 333 -25.22 7.60 -6.02
N LEU A 334 -24.58 8.40 -5.17
CA LEU A 334 -23.49 7.94 -4.30
C LEU A 334 -23.98 6.94 -3.25
N TYR A 335 -25.15 7.18 -2.63
CA TYR A 335 -25.76 6.23 -1.69
C TYR A 335 -26.10 4.91 -2.37
N LEU A 336 -26.73 4.93 -3.55
CA LEU A 336 -27.03 3.72 -4.31
C LEU A 336 -25.76 3.01 -4.77
N SER A 337 -24.71 3.76 -5.11
CA SER A 337 -23.39 3.20 -5.45
C SER A 337 -22.77 2.46 -4.28
N MET A 338 -22.93 2.95 -3.05
CA MET A 338 -22.46 2.23 -1.86
C MET A 338 -23.39 1.07 -1.51
N LYS A 339 -24.71 1.23 -1.72
CA LYS A 339 -25.70 0.22 -1.36
C LYS A 339 -25.60 -1.04 -2.23
N TYR A 340 -25.41 -0.90 -3.53
CA TYR A 340 -25.41 -2.02 -4.46
C TYR A 340 -24.00 -2.42 -4.88
N PHE A 341 -23.69 -3.71 -4.80
CA PHE A 341 -22.35 -4.26 -5.02
C PHE A 341 -21.79 -3.93 -6.41
N ASN A 342 -22.54 -4.20 -7.47
CA ASN A 342 -22.11 -3.89 -8.84
C ASN A 342 -21.82 -2.41 -9.09
N LEU A 343 -22.62 -1.49 -8.52
CA LEU A 343 -22.36 -0.06 -8.64
C LEU A 343 -21.11 0.34 -7.86
N ASN A 344 -20.88 -0.25 -6.69
CA ASN A 344 -19.66 -0.04 -5.91
C ASN A 344 -18.43 -0.48 -6.71
N LEU A 345 -18.52 -1.62 -7.40
CA LEU A 345 -17.45 -2.20 -8.21
C LEU A 345 -16.97 -1.23 -9.32
N ILE A 346 -17.86 -0.43 -9.91
CA ILE A 346 -17.52 0.60 -10.91
C ILE A 346 -16.54 1.63 -10.33
N TRP A 347 -16.77 2.09 -9.09
CA TRP A 347 -15.88 3.06 -8.43
C TRP A 347 -14.50 2.48 -8.13
N HIS A 348 -14.40 1.15 -8.07
CA HIS A 348 -13.17 0.42 -7.79
C HIS A 348 -12.46 -0.08 -9.06
N GLY A 349 -12.83 0.44 -10.24
CA GLY A 349 -12.20 0.07 -11.50
C GLY A 349 -12.53 -1.37 -11.92
N PHE A 350 -13.72 -1.83 -11.54
CA PHE A 350 -14.26 -3.15 -11.84
C PHE A 350 -13.61 -4.33 -11.09
N ASN A 351 -12.82 -4.04 -10.05
CA ASN A 351 -12.22 -5.04 -9.18
C ASN A 351 -12.69 -4.84 -7.75
N GLU A 352 -13.07 -5.92 -7.07
CA GLU A 352 -13.54 -5.84 -5.69
C GLU A 352 -12.42 -5.29 -4.78
N PRO A 353 -12.68 -4.25 -3.98
CA PRO A 353 -11.67 -3.72 -3.07
C PRO A 353 -11.37 -4.72 -1.96
N THR A 354 -10.13 -5.19 -1.90
CA THR A 354 -9.62 -5.87 -0.72
C THR A 354 -9.40 -4.85 0.38
N TRP A 355 -10.17 -4.94 1.47
CA TRP A 355 -10.16 -4.04 2.62
C TRP A 355 -10.48 -2.57 2.26
N PHE A 356 -10.89 -1.82 3.27
CA PHE A 356 -11.25 -0.42 3.18
C PHE A 356 -12.29 -0.16 2.08
N PRO A 357 -13.54 -0.65 2.25
CA PRO A 357 -14.60 -0.49 1.26
C PRO A 357 -15.11 0.97 1.19
N PHE A 358 -15.71 1.34 0.06
CA PHE A 358 -16.33 2.65 -0.15
C PHE A 358 -15.33 3.83 -0.05
N ARG A 359 -14.15 3.68 -0.68
CA ARG A 359 -13.05 4.67 -0.61
C ARG A 359 -13.41 6.06 -1.17
N TYR A 360 -14.56 6.19 -1.81
CA TYR A 360 -15.10 7.45 -2.33
C TYR A 360 -16.13 8.12 -1.41
N SER A 361 -16.34 7.62 -0.17
CA SER A 361 -17.37 8.19 0.73
C SER A 361 -17.12 9.64 1.15
N PHE A 362 -15.89 10.14 1.04
CA PHE A 362 -15.59 11.57 1.22
C PHE A 362 -16.30 12.49 0.21
N LEU A 363 -16.67 11.97 -0.97
CA LEU A 363 -17.47 12.71 -1.95
C LEU A 363 -18.89 12.94 -1.42
N PHE A 364 -19.45 11.94 -0.74
CA PHE A 364 -20.76 12.03 -0.14
C PHE A 364 -20.78 13.06 1.00
N THR A 365 -19.81 12.99 1.92
CA THR A 365 -19.69 13.99 3.01
C THR A 365 -19.39 15.39 2.46
N GLY A 366 -18.54 15.49 1.43
CA GLY A 366 -18.25 16.74 0.74
C GLY A 366 -19.50 17.39 0.12
N LEU A 367 -20.37 16.61 -0.52
CA LEU A 367 -21.63 17.12 -1.08
C LEU A 367 -22.61 17.60 0.00
N LEU A 368 -22.73 16.90 1.13
CA LEU A 368 -23.55 17.35 2.27
C LEU A 368 -23.07 18.72 2.77
N ILE A 369 -21.76 18.92 2.87
CA ILE A 369 -21.15 20.20 3.25
C ILE A 369 -21.50 21.30 2.23
N LEU A 370 -21.45 20.99 0.92
CA LEU A 370 -21.86 21.94 -0.12
C LEU A 370 -23.35 22.32 0.00
N MET A 371 -24.22 21.38 0.40
CA MET A 371 -25.64 21.68 0.63
C MET A 371 -25.85 22.54 1.87
N ALA A 372 -25.17 22.24 2.98
CA ALA A 372 -25.18 23.08 4.17
C ALA A 372 -24.69 24.51 3.85
N ALA A 373 -23.69 24.64 2.97
CA ALA A 373 -23.20 25.94 2.53
C ALA A 373 -24.25 26.77 1.78
N GLU A 374 -25.12 26.14 0.97
CA GLU A 374 -26.21 26.85 0.28
C GLU A 374 -27.29 27.32 1.28
N GLU A 375 -27.59 26.55 2.34
CA GLU A 375 -28.51 26.98 3.41
C GLU A 375 -27.96 28.16 4.20
N ILE A 376 -26.70 28.08 4.64
CA ILE A 376 -26.06 29.18 5.38
C ILE A 376 -26.04 30.44 4.53
N LYS A 377 -25.73 30.31 3.24
CA LYS A 377 -25.70 31.44 2.30
C LYS A 377 -27.08 32.07 2.08
N ALA A 378 -28.15 31.30 2.14
CA ALA A 378 -29.51 31.84 2.06
C ALA A 378 -29.87 32.69 3.30
N SER A 379 -29.15 32.51 4.43
CA SER A 379 -29.14 33.40 5.61
C SER A 379 -30.54 33.78 6.15
N ASN A 380 -31.48 32.84 6.19
CA ASN A 380 -32.84 33.06 6.66
C ASN A 380 -33.29 31.94 7.61
N PHE A 381 -32.90 32.00 8.88
CA PHE A 381 -33.23 30.98 9.87
C PHE A 381 -34.75 30.81 10.05
N SER A 382 -35.23 29.58 10.18
CA SER A 382 -36.67 29.28 10.31
C SER A 382 -36.93 28.11 11.24
N TRP A 383 -37.63 28.37 12.35
CA TRP A 383 -37.94 27.35 13.36
C TRP A 383 -38.68 26.12 12.80
N ARG A 384 -39.52 26.31 11.78
CA ARG A 384 -40.27 25.21 11.15
C ARG A 384 -39.34 24.26 10.40
N ARG A 385 -38.39 24.78 9.61
CA ARG A 385 -37.46 23.96 8.80
C ARG A 385 -36.41 23.26 9.65
N TYR A 386 -35.81 24.02 10.57
CA TYR A 386 -34.82 23.47 11.49
C TYR A 386 -35.48 22.48 12.46
N GLY A 387 -36.68 22.79 12.98
CA GLY A 387 -37.47 21.86 13.79
C GLY A 387 -37.78 20.55 13.07
N ALA A 388 -38.26 20.59 11.82
CA ALA A 388 -38.52 19.39 11.03
C ALA A 388 -37.25 18.54 10.81
N SER A 389 -36.12 19.20 10.50
CA SER A 389 -34.83 18.53 10.32
C SER A 389 -34.33 17.89 11.62
N SER A 390 -34.50 18.57 12.75
CA SER A 390 -34.18 18.04 14.07
C SER A 390 -35.06 16.85 14.44
N THR A 391 -36.36 16.88 14.15
CA THR A 391 -37.26 15.74 14.40
C THR A 391 -36.83 14.52 13.62
N ILE A 392 -36.41 14.68 12.36
CA ILE A 392 -35.86 13.57 11.55
C ILE A 392 -34.61 12.99 12.20
N LEU A 393 -33.65 13.83 12.59
CA LEU A 393 -32.39 13.38 13.19
C LEU A 393 -32.59 12.75 14.58
N LEU A 394 -33.49 13.30 15.41
CA LEU A 394 -33.89 12.73 16.70
C LEU A 394 -34.58 11.38 16.52
N GLY A 395 -35.52 11.27 15.57
CA GLY A 395 -36.19 10.02 15.24
C GLY A 395 -35.22 8.94 14.78
N LEU A 396 -34.27 9.30 13.91
CA LEU A 396 -33.20 8.38 13.49
C LEU A 396 -32.32 7.95 14.66
N GLY A 397 -31.89 8.89 15.52
CA GLY A 397 -31.10 8.56 16.71
C GLY A 397 -31.82 7.58 17.65
N LEU A 398 -33.12 7.75 17.87
CA LEU A 398 -33.93 6.83 18.67
C LEU A 398 -34.07 5.45 18.02
N LEU A 399 -34.27 5.37 16.70
CA LEU A 399 -34.34 4.11 15.97
C LEU A 399 -33.01 3.35 16.02
N ILE A 400 -31.90 4.05 15.79
CA ILE A 400 -30.54 3.48 15.82
C ILE A 400 -30.18 3.02 17.23
N SER A 401 -30.53 3.80 18.26
CA SER A 401 -30.33 3.41 19.66
C SER A 401 -31.12 2.15 20.03
N ARG A 402 -32.30 1.93 19.44
CA ARG A 402 -33.09 0.70 19.66
C ARG A 402 -32.53 -0.51 18.93
N GLN A 403 -31.89 -0.31 17.79
CA GLN A 403 -31.33 -1.42 16.99
C GLN A 403 -30.08 -2.04 17.62
N GLY A 404 -29.32 -1.29 18.42
CA GLY A 404 -28.22 -1.83 19.23
C GLY A 404 -26.98 -2.24 18.42
N TYR A 405 -26.41 -1.30 17.65
CA TYR A 405 -25.19 -1.56 16.88
C TYR A 405 -23.95 -1.77 17.76
N ALA A 406 -23.19 -2.84 17.51
CA ALA A 406 -22.01 -3.19 18.30
C ALA A 406 -20.91 -2.11 18.35
N TYR A 407 -20.83 -1.24 17.33
CA TYR A 407 -19.83 -0.17 17.24
C TYR A 407 -20.30 1.17 17.79
N LEU A 408 -21.53 1.28 18.31
CA LEU A 408 -22.11 2.50 18.86
C LEU A 408 -22.58 2.27 20.30
N GLU A 409 -22.15 3.14 21.21
CA GLU A 409 -22.70 3.18 22.56
C GLU A 409 -23.89 4.16 22.61
N PRO A 410 -24.91 3.93 23.47
CA PRO A 410 -26.00 4.90 23.66
C PRO A 410 -25.51 6.30 24.06
N SER A 411 -24.38 6.38 24.77
CA SER A 411 -23.66 7.63 25.11
C SER A 411 -23.17 8.40 23.88
N ASP A 412 -22.69 7.70 22.84
CA ASP A 412 -22.23 8.31 21.58
C ASP A 412 -23.39 9.00 20.85
N ILE A 413 -24.53 8.30 20.78
CA ILE A 413 -25.77 8.81 20.17
C ILE A 413 -26.26 10.02 20.96
N LEU A 414 -26.35 9.90 22.29
CA LEU A 414 -26.79 10.99 23.16
C LEU A 414 -25.89 12.23 23.03
N THR A 415 -24.57 12.04 22.93
CA THR A 415 -23.61 13.14 22.73
C THR A 415 -23.85 13.85 21.40
N SER A 416 -24.08 13.10 20.32
CA SER A 416 -24.41 13.65 19.00
C SER A 416 -25.72 14.45 19.03
N LEU A 417 -26.76 13.92 19.68
CA LEU A 417 -28.06 14.60 19.82
C LEU A 417 -27.97 15.84 20.73
N THR A 418 -27.11 15.81 21.74
CA THR A 418 -26.84 16.97 22.60
C THR A 418 -26.15 18.07 21.82
N CYS A 419 -25.14 17.73 21.00
CA CYS A 419 -24.49 18.69 20.10
C CYS A 419 -25.50 19.31 19.12
N LEU A 420 -26.41 18.51 18.56
CA LEU A 420 -27.50 18.99 17.71
C LEU A 420 -28.40 20.00 18.44
N GLY A 421 -28.79 19.70 19.69
CA GLY A 421 -29.59 20.59 20.53
C GLY A 421 -28.91 21.94 20.80
N ILE A 422 -27.63 21.90 21.22
CA ILE A 422 -26.82 23.11 21.45
C ILE A 422 -26.69 23.90 20.15
N GLY A 423 -26.45 23.21 19.03
CA GLY A 423 -26.34 23.82 17.70
C GLY A 423 -27.59 24.60 17.28
N LEU A 424 -28.79 24.06 17.53
CA LEU A 424 -30.06 24.76 17.29
C LEU A 424 -30.19 26.04 18.12
N VAL A 425 -29.84 25.96 19.41
CA VAL A 425 -29.86 27.13 20.31
C VAL A 425 -28.89 28.20 19.81
N LEU A 426 -27.68 27.79 19.39
CA LEU A 426 -26.70 28.73 18.88
C LEU A 426 -27.12 29.40 17.56
N LEU A 427 -27.67 28.62 16.61
CA LEU A 427 -28.17 29.16 15.33
C LEU A 427 -29.34 30.12 15.53
N SER A 428 -30.27 29.78 16.42
CA SER A 428 -31.40 30.65 16.72
C SER A 428 -30.96 31.94 17.40
N GLY A 429 -30.07 31.88 18.39
CA GLY A 429 -29.52 33.07 19.04
C GLY A 429 -28.78 34.00 18.08
N GLN A 430 -28.00 33.45 17.15
CA GLN A 430 -27.33 34.23 16.11
C GLN A 430 -28.32 35.01 15.22
N ALA A 431 -29.45 34.38 14.88
CA ALA A 431 -30.48 34.99 14.04
C ALA A 431 -31.29 36.09 14.76
N TRP A 432 -31.36 36.05 16.09
CA TRP A 432 -32.19 36.96 16.91
C TRP A 432 -31.44 38.20 17.37
N LEU A 433 -30.11 38.15 17.47
CA LEU A 433 -29.31 39.26 17.95
C LEU A 433 -29.06 40.31 16.87
N ARG A 434 -29.43 41.56 17.16
CA ARG A 434 -29.14 42.73 16.30
C ARG A 434 -27.73 43.32 16.56
N TYR A 435 -27.15 43.06 17.72
CA TYR A 435 -25.85 43.61 18.13
C TYR A 435 -24.67 42.73 17.67
N GLN A 436 -23.66 43.35 17.06
CA GLN A 436 -22.48 42.66 16.50
C GLN A 436 -21.68 41.82 17.51
N PRO A 437 -21.42 42.26 18.77
CA PRO A 437 -20.68 41.45 19.73
C PRO A 437 -21.39 40.13 20.08
N GLY A 438 -22.72 40.18 20.21
CA GLY A 438 -23.54 38.99 20.45
C GLY A 438 -23.48 38.02 19.27
N GLN A 439 -23.61 38.50 18.04
CA GLN A 439 -23.46 37.64 16.85
C GLN A 439 -22.08 36.98 16.76
N LEU A 440 -21.01 37.66 17.18
CA LEU A 440 -19.66 37.10 17.22
C LEU A 440 -19.53 35.98 18.25
N PHE A 441 -20.10 36.16 19.45
CA PHE A 441 -20.13 35.13 20.49
C PHE A 441 -20.80 33.84 20.00
N PHE A 442 -21.99 33.95 19.40
CA PHE A 442 -22.69 32.79 18.83
C PHE A 442 -21.92 32.16 17.66
N SER A 443 -21.32 32.97 16.78
CA SER A 443 -20.48 32.49 15.68
C SER A 443 -19.27 31.68 16.17
N PHE A 444 -18.63 32.15 17.24
CA PHE A 444 -17.52 31.45 17.90
C PHE A 444 -18.00 30.15 18.54
N GLY A 445 -19.15 30.18 19.24
CA GLY A 445 -19.79 28.98 19.80
C GLY A 445 -20.09 27.91 18.75
N LEU A 446 -20.57 28.29 17.55
CA LEU A 446 -20.82 27.33 16.45
C LEU A 446 -19.54 26.66 15.96
N VAL A 447 -18.44 27.42 15.83
CA VAL A 447 -17.13 26.85 15.44
C VAL A 447 -16.60 25.92 16.52
N LEU A 448 -16.68 26.32 17.79
CA LEU A 448 -16.27 25.49 18.93
C LEU A 448 -17.10 24.20 19.03
N LEU A 449 -18.40 24.27 18.80
CA LEU A 449 -19.28 23.09 18.82
C LEU A 449 -18.87 22.08 17.74
N VAL A 450 -18.64 22.54 16.51
CA VAL A 450 -18.15 21.66 15.43
C VAL A 450 -16.78 21.09 15.77
N ALA A 451 -15.87 21.89 16.32
CA ALA A 451 -14.56 21.43 16.73
C ALA A 451 -14.64 20.37 17.84
N TYR A 452 -15.49 20.58 18.86
CA TYR A 452 -15.71 19.65 19.97
C TYR A 452 -16.34 18.33 19.48
N GLU A 453 -17.40 18.40 18.68
CA GLU A 453 -18.07 17.20 18.18
C GLU A 453 -17.15 16.39 17.27
N SER A 454 -16.38 17.07 16.42
CA SER A 454 -15.38 16.44 15.57
C SER A 454 -14.21 15.85 16.37
N PHE A 455 -13.76 16.53 17.43
CA PHE A 455 -12.78 16.02 18.39
C PHE A 455 -13.29 14.72 19.02
N SER A 456 -14.53 14.72 19.55
CA SER A 456 -15.15 13.56 20.17
C SER A 456 -15.23 12.39 19.18
N ASN A 457 -15.72 12.63 17.96
CA ASN A 457 -15.75 11.60 16.93
C ASN A 457 -14.36 11.06 16.61
N GLY A 458 -13.38 11.94 16.40
CA GLY A 458 -12.00 11.56 16.16
C GLY A 458 -11.44 10.70 17.28
N TYR A 459 -11.59 11.14 18.52
CA TYR A 459 -11.15 10.41 19.72
C TYR A 459 -11.80 9.04 19.84
N TYR A 460 -13.14 8.95 19.85
CA TYR A 460 -13.84 7.67 20.02
C TYR A 460 -13.58 6.70 18.86
N THR A 461 -13.49 7.19 17.62
CA THR A 461 -13.17 6.36 16.45
C THR A 461 -11.75 5.80 16.54
N LEU A 462 -10.77 6.66 16.84
CA LEU A 462 -9.36 6.30 16.87
C LEU A 462 -8.97 5.52 18.13
N ASN A 463 -9.66 5.70 19.25
CA ASN A 463 -9.43 4.94 20.47
C ASN A 463 -9.77 3.44 20.30
N LYS A 464 -10.56 3.09 19.29
CA LYS A 464 -10.92 1.70 18.94
C LYS A 464 -9.88 1.02 18.04
N MET A 465 -8.77 1.68 17.70
CA MET A 465 -7.68 1.12 16.89
C MET A 465 -6.55 0.54 17.76
N ALA A 466 -5.86 -0.47 17.22
CA ALA A 466 -4.67 -1.05 17.83
C ALA A 466 -3.40 -0.33 17.33
N TYR A 467 -2.77 0.46 18.20
CA TYR A 467 -1.55 1.20 17.88
C TYR A 467 -0.29 0.42 18.23
N GLN A 468 0.76 0.63 17.43
CA GLN A 468 2.08 0.08 17.66
C GLN A 468 2.96 1.06 18.43
N ASP A 469 3.92 0.53 19.18
CA ASP A 469 4.92 1.31 19.92
C ASP A 469 6.00 1.89 19.00
N VAL A 470 6.39 3.15 19.25
CA VAL A 470 7.42 3.89 18.49
C VAL A 470 8.82 3.29 18.71
N GLN A 471 9.10 2.81 19.92
CA GLN A 471 10.42 2.30 20.29
C GLN A 471 10.71 0.99 19.57
N GLY A 472 9.70 0.15 19.31
CA GLY A 472 9.83 -1.06 18.49
C GLY A 472 10.45 -0.76 17.11
N PHE A 473 9.89 0.21 16.38
CA PHE A 473 10.42 0.64 15.09
C PHE A 473 11.82 1.27 15.21
N SER A 474 11.97 2.21 16.15
CA SER A 474 13.22 2.97 16.31
C SER A 474 14.41 2.07 16.70
N ARG A 475 14.17 1.09 17.58
CA ARG A 475 15.18 0.08 17.96
C ARG A 475 15.55 -0.80 16.79
N PHE A 476 14.57 -1.27 16.02
CA PHE A 476 14.84 -2.08 14.83
C PHE A 476 15.70 -1.33 13.80
N VAL A 477 15.35 -0.09 13.46
CA VAL A 477 16.14 0.73 12.53
C VAL A 477 17.56 0.94 13.06
N SER A 478 17.69 1.33 14.33
CA SER A 478 19.01 1.59 14.93
C SER A 478 19.90 0.34 14.97
N ARG A 479 19.29 -0.84 15.14
CA ARG A 479 19.98 -2.13 15.21
C ARG A 479 20.56 -2.60 13.88
N TYR A 480 19.85 -2.34 12.77
CA TYR A 480 20.25 -2.88 11.45
C TYR A 480 20.87 -1.86 10.50
N GLN A 481 20.59 -0.56 10.68
CA GLN A 481 21.03 0.46 9.73
C GLN A 481 22.55 0.57 9.64
N GLU A 482 23.25 0.57 10.78
CA GLU A 482 24.71 0.71 10.82
C GLU A 482 25.44 -0.52 10.22
N PRO A 483 25.10 -1.77 10.60
CA PRO A 483 25.68 -2.94 9.95
C PRO A 483 25.49 -3.01 8.43
N ILE A 484 24.32 -2.60 7.93
CA ILE A 484 24.05 -2.56 6.48
C ILE A 484 24.92 -1.50 5.80
N GLN A 485 25.00 -0.29 6.37
CA GLN A 485 25.85 0.78 5.83
C GLN A 485 27.33 0.40 5.86
N TYR A 486 27.77 -0.30 6.92
CA TYR A 486 29.11 -0.86 6.98
C TYR A 486 29.37 -1.80 5.79
N ILE A 487 28.49 -2.76 5.52
CA ILE A 487 28.67 -3.69 4.38
C ILE A 487 28.73 -2.93 3.05
N GLN A 488 27.80 -1.99 2.83
CA GLN A 488 27.74 -1.19 1.60
C GLN A 488 28.99 -0.31 1.39
N SER A 489 29.66 0.11 2.48
CA SER A 489 30.92 0.84 2.39
C SER A 489 32.11 -0.04 1.98
N GLN A 490 32.03 -1.36 2.24
CA GLN A 490 33.12 -2.31 2.00
C GLN A 490 32.97 -3.07 0.68
N ASP A 491 31.74 -3.25 0.20
CA ASP A 491 31.42 -3.97 -1.03
C ASP A 491 30.47 -3.10 -1.87
N THR A 492 30.98 -2.52 -2.95
CA THR A 492 30.19 -1.73 -3.91
C THR A 492 29.72 -2.56 -5.09
N GLY A 493 29.96 -3.88 -5.06
CA GLY A 493 29.59 -4.78 -6.14
C GLY A 493 28.09 -5.06 -6.20
N LEU A 494 27.70 -5.84 -7.20
CA LEU A 494 26.34 -6.36 -7.31
C LEU A 494 26.21 -7.67 -6.52
N TYR A 495 25.41 -7.66 -5.44
CA TYR A 495 25.16 -8.79 -4.55
C TYR A 495 23.79 -8.71 -3.90
N ARG A 496 23.39 -9.77 -3.18
CA ARG A 496 22.22 -9.75 -2.28
C ARG A 496 22.62 -9.84 -0.82
N LEU A 497 21.83 -9.18 0.01
CA LEU A 497 21.93 -9.15 1.46
C LEU A 497 20.56 -9.48 2.05
N GLU A 498 20.54 -10.28 3.11
CA GLU A 498 19.34 -10.52 3.89
C GLU A 498 19.65 -10.58 5.39
N LYS A 499 18.60 -10.72 6.18
CA LYS A 499 18.69 -10.83 7.64
C LYS A 499 17.68 -11.86 8.15
N ASN A 500 17.96 -12.46 9.30
CA ASN A 500 17.13 -13.52 9.86
C ASN A 500 15.88 -13.00 10.61
N GLN A 501 15.95 -11.82 11.22
CA GLN A 501 14.80 -11.19 11.88
C GLN A 501 14.20 -10.10 11.00
N HIS A 502 12.86 -10.07 10.93
CA HIS A 502 12.11 -9.10 10.14
C HIS A 502 11.22 -8.23 11.01
N TYR A 503 11.22 -6.94 10.72
CA TYR A 503 10.21 -6.01 11.21
C TYR A 503 8.93 -6.14 10.39
N ALA A 504 9.06 -6.11 9.07
CA ALA A 504 7.98 -6.35 8.11
C ALA A 504 8.52 -7.02 6.84
N ASN A 505 7.64 -7.32 5.89
CA ASN A 505 8.03 -7.93 4.61
C ASN A 505 8.84 -6.98 3.70
N ASN A 506 8.85 -5.68 3.99
CA ASN A 506 9.45 -4.63 3.14
C ASN A 506 10.75 -4.06 3.71
N ASP A 507 11.43 -4.82 4.57
CA ASP A 507 12.66 -4.36 5.21
C ASP A 507 13.80 -4.03 4.22
N PRO A 508 13.96 -4.71 3.06
CA PRO A 508 14.89 -4.28 2.02
C PRO A 508 14.65 -2.86 1.52
N LEU A 509 13.39 -2.47 1.26
CA LEU A 509 13.04 -1.09 0.89
C LEU A 509 13.24 -0.11 2.05
N LEU A 510 12.92 -0.55 3.28
CA LEU A 510 13.05 0.28 4.48
C LEU A 510 14.51 0.67 4.77
N LEU A 511 15.43 -0.31 4.68
CA LEU A 511 16.84 -0.17 5.05
C LEU A 511 17.77 -0.01 3.84
N ASN A 512 17.21 0.04 2.62
CA ASN A 512 17.91 0.27 1.35
C ASN A 512 19.00 -0.76 1.03
N TYR A 513 18.65 -2.05 0.95
CA TYR A 513 19.60 -3.07 0.51
C TYR A 513 19.01 -4.01 -0.54
N PRO A 514 19.83 -4.54 -1.48
CA PRO A 514 19.41 -5.56 -2.44
C PRO A 514 18.95 -6.85 -1.75
N GLY A 515 17.63 -7.02 -1.60
CA GLY A 515 17.02 -8.06 -0.77
C GLY A 515 16.06 -8.98 -1.51
N LEU A 516 15.52 -9.95 -0.79
CA LEU A 516 14.65 -11.02 -1.27
C LEU A 516 13.22 -10.93 -0.73
N SER A 517 12.93 -9.90 0.07
CA SER A 517 11.64 -9.73 0.75
C SER A 517 10.94 -8.47 0.28
N HIS A 518 9.69 -8.59 -0.19
CA HIS A 518 8.83 -7.44 -0.47
C HIS A 518 7.36 -7.86 -0.47
N TYR A 519 6.49 -6.92 -0.10
CA TYR A 519 5.04 -7.04 -0.21
C TYR A 519 4.45 -5.75 -0.72
N SER A 520 3.77 -5.81 -1.87
CA SER A 520 2.87 -4.77 -2.34
C SER A 520 1.74 -5.36 -3.18
N SER A 521 0.65 -4.60 -3.34
CA SER A 521 -0.43 -4.96 -4.29
C SER A 521 0.04 -4.96 -5.76
N ASN A 522 1.20 -4.38 -6.06
CA ASN A 522 1.80 -4.31 -7.39
C ASN A 522 2.94 -5.34 -7.60
N GLU A 523 3.04 -6.35 -6.74
CA GLU A 523 4.02 -7.43 -6.93
C GLU A 523 3.51 -8.47 -7.93
N THR A 524 4.39 -8.86 -8.86
CA THR A 524 4.07 -9.79 -9.96
C THR A 524 3.93 -11.23 -9.45
N ALA A 525 2.96 -11.97 -9.99
CA ALA A 525 2.70 -13.35 -9.56
C ALA A 525 3.88 -14.28 -9.90
N GLU A 526 4.56 -14.02 -11.01
CA GLU A 526 5.69 -14.79 -11.53
C GLU A 526 6.89 -14.79 -10.57
N VAL A 527 7.20 -13.64 -9.97
CA VAL A 527 8.28 -13.53 -8.97
C VAL A 527 7.92 -14.25 -7.68
N ILE A 528 6.66 -14.18 -7.25
CA ILE A 528 6.18 -14.91 -6.06
C ILE A 528 6.25 -16.44 -6.32
N GLU A 529 5.82 -16.89 -7.50
CA GLU A 529 5.93 -18.28 -7.91
C GLU A 529 7.39 -18.74 -7.96
N LEU A 530 8.28 -17.94 -8.54
CA LEU A 530 9.72 -18.21 -8.57
C LEU A 530 10.27 -18.41 -7.16
N MET A 531 9.96 -17.49 -6.23
CA MET A 531 10.43 -17.59 -4.85
C MET A 531 9.94 -18.87 -4.17
N GLY A 532 8.67 -19.26 -4.39
CA GLY A 532 8.12 -20.53 -3.89
C GLY A 532 8.80 -21.77 -4.50
N LYS A 533 9.10 -21.75 -5.82
CA LYS A 533 9.84 -22.83 -6.51
C LYS A 533 11.30 -22.93 -6.08
N LEU A 534 11.93 -21.79 -5.78
CA LEU A 534 13.24 -21.72 -5.14
C LEU A 534 13.19 -22.13 -3.67
N GLY A 535 12.01 -22.40 -3.10
CA GLY A 535 11.87 -22.90 -1.75
C GLY A 535 12.00 -21.83 -0.67
N PHE A 536 11.73 -20.57 -1.00
CA PHE A 536 11.52 -19.50 -0.02
C PHE A 536 10.07 -19.46 0.42
N HIS A 537 9.80 -18.75 1.52
CA HIS A 537 8.45 -18.61 2.04
C HIS A 537 7.62 -17.66 1.16
N ASP A 538 6.51 -18.17 0.64
CA ASP A 538 5.49 -17.42 -0.07
C ASP A 538 4.09 -17.69 0.51
N ASN A 539 3.17 -16.75 0.31
CA ASN A 539 1.77 -16.97 0.64
C ASN A 539 0.80 -16.72 -0.52
N GLY A 540 1.31 -16.65 -1.75
CA GLY A 540 0.59 -16.22 -2.95
C GLY A 540 0.38 -14.71 -3.09
N ASN A 541 0.57 -13.91 -2.03
CA ASN A 541 0.46 -12.45 -2.07
C ASN A 541 1.83 -11.75 -1.97
N TRP A 542 2.78 -12.35 -1.28
CA TRP A 542 4.15 -11.88 -1.14
C TRP A 542 5.10 -13.06 -0.94
N ALA A 543 6.40 -12.79 -1.10
CA ALA A 543 7.48 -13.70 -0.79
C ALA A 543 8.48 -13.01 0.17
N ARG A 544 9.15 -13.80 1.01
CA ARG A 544 10.15 -13.27 1.95
C ARG A 544 11.26 -14.26 2.26
N PHE A 545 12.39 -13.73 2.71
CA PHE A 545 13.50 -14.47 3.29
C PHE A 545 13.19 -14.90 4.73
N ALA A 546 12.29 -15.86 4.94
CA ALA A 546 11.94 -16.38 6.26
C ALA A 546 12.92 -17.48 6.69
N TYR A 547 14.11 -17.09 7.13
CA TYR A 547 15.25 -17.99 7.44
C TYR A 547 15.90 -18.65 6.20
N GLY A 548 15.61 -18.12 5.01
CA GLY A 548 16.21 -18.55 3.74
C GLY A 548 15.56 -19.79 3.12
N SER A 549 16.28 -20.44 2.22
CA SER A 549 15.93 -21.74 1.64
C SER A 549 17.06 -22.76 1.87
N THR A 550 17.32 -23.65 0.91
CA THR A 550 18.50 -24.52 0.91
C THR A 550 19.79 -23.69 0.81
N LEU A 551 20.91 -24.26 1.29
CA LEU A 551 22.23 -23.63 1.18
C LEU A 551 22.58 -23.33 -0.30
N ALA A 552 22.30 -24.27 -1.20
CA ALA A 552 22.56 -24.10 -2.62
C ALA A 552 21.66 -23.02 -3.25
N ALA A 553 20.37 -22.94 -2.91
CA ALA A 553 19.50 -21.88 -3.41
C ALA A 553 19.95 -20.50 -2.92
N ASN A 554 20.34 -20.38 -1.64
CA ASN A 554 20.88 -19.14 -1.08
C ASN A 554 22.17 -18.71 -1.80
N GLN A 555 23.08 -19.65 -2.10
CA GLN A 555 24.28 -19.36 -2.87
C GLN A 555 23.97 -18.97 -4.31
N TRP A 556 23.11 -19.74 -4.99
CA TRP A 556 22.74 -19.55 -6.40
C TRP A 556 22.06 -18.21 -6.64
N ILE A 557 21.19 -17.77 -5.72
CA ILE A 557 20.56 -16.44 -5.80
C ILE A 557 21.53 -15.30 -5.47
N GLY A 558 22.80 -15.60 -5.18
CA GLY A 558 23.84 -14.60 -4.90
C GLY A 558 23.68 -13.92 -3.55
N LEU A 559 23.12 -14.61 -2.55
CA LEU A 559 23.10 -14.13 -1.17
C LEU A 559 24.52 -14.14 -0.60
N ARG A 560 25.16 -12.97 -0.61
CA ARG A 560 26.55 -12.78 -0.19
C ARG A 560 26.66 -12.43 1.29
N TYR A 561 25.69 -11.69 1.83
CA TYR A 561 25.70 -11.28 3.22
C TYR A 561 24.41 -11.69 3.92
N LEU A 562 24.55 -12.25 5.13
CA LEU A 562 23.44 -12.53 6.03
C LEU A 562 23.71 -11.90 7.39
N LEU A 563 22.79 -11.08 7.88
CA LEU A 563 22.85 -10.49 9.21
C LEU A 563 22.03 -11.35 10.18
N SER A 564 22.57 -11.57 11.38
CA SER A 564 21.92 -12.39 12.40
C SER A 564 22.02 -11.79 13.79
N ASP A 565 20.92 -11.85 14.53
CA ASP A 565 20.83 -11.48 15.95
C ASP A 565 21.40 -12.53 16.91
N TYR A 566 21.74 -13.71 16.40
CA TYR A 566 22.28 -14.82 17.18
C TYR A 566 23.29 -15.62 16.35
N PRO A 567 24.22 -16.36 16.99
CA PRO A 567 25.17 -17.18 16.26
C PRO A 567 24.47 -18.22 15.38
N LEU A 568 24.93 -18.34 14.13
CA LEU A 568 24.56 -19.37 13.18
C LEU A 568 25.75 -20.31 12.97
N PRO A 569 25.89 -21.39 13.78
CA PRO A 569 27.07 -22.26 13.73
C PRO A 569 27.34 -22.86 12.35
N SER A 570 26.27 -23.13 11.57
CA SER A 570 26.36 -23.66 10.22
C SER A 570 27.01 -22.72 9.20
N LEU A 571 27.15 -21.43 9.53
CA LEU A 571 27.80 -20.43 8.66
C LEU A 571 29.18 -20.01 9.16
N GLY A 572 29.72 -20.70 10.19
CA GLY A 572 31.03 -20.41 10.77
C GLY A 572 31.04 -19.19 11.70
N GLN A 573 32.18 -18.50 11.78
CA GLN A 573 32.35 -17.32 12.63
C GLN A 573 31.93 -16.06 11.88
N GLY A 574 30.85 -15.42 12.33
CA GLY A 574 30.41 -14.12 11.83
C GLY A 574 31.25 -12.98 12.40
N LYS A 575 31.33 -11.85 11.68
CA LYS A 575 31.90 -10.60 12.22
C LYS A 575 30.86 -9.89 13.08
N GLU A 576 31.16 -9.63 14.34
CA GLU A 576 30.26 -8.87 15.22
C GLU A 576 30.40 -7.36 15.01
N LEU A 577 29.25 -6.67 14.91
CA LEU A 577 29.11 -5.22 14.88
C LEU A 577 27.78 -4.85 15.53
N ASP A 578 27.79 -4.05 16.59
CA ASP A 578 26.60 -3.64 17.35
C ASP A 578 25.65 -4.77 17.74
N GLN A 579 26.19 -5.87 18.27
CA GLN A 579 25.42 -7.06 18.66
C GLN A 579 24.73 -7.78 17.49
N ILE A 580 25.14 -7.46 16.24
CA ILE A 580 24.75 -8.15 15.02
C ILE A 580 25.95 -8.91 14.47
N LEU A 581 25.72 -10.17 14.11
CA LEU A 581 26.69 -11.01 13.43
C LEU A 581 26.49 -10.91 11.92
N ILE A 582 27.55 -10.48 11.23
CA ILE A 582 27.61 -10.38 9.77
C ILE A 582 28.32 -11.62 9.23
N TYR A 583 27.58 -12.42 8.47
CA TYR A 583 28.10 -13.60 7.77
C TYR A 583 28.35 -13.26 6.30
N LYS A 584 29.55 -13.56 5.81
CA LYS A 584 29.91 -13.43 4.40
C LYS A 584 29.99 -14.81 3.77
N ASN A 585 29.22 -15.01 2.69
CA ASN A 585 29.23 -16.22 1.90
C ASN A 585 30.20 -16.09 0.71
N PRO A 586 31.40 -16.70 0.77
CA PRO A 586 32.39 -16.62 -0.32
C PRO A 586 31.96 -17.43 -1.55
N GLN A 587 31.00 -18.35 -1.40
CA GLN A 587 30.46 -19.20 -2.47
C GLN A 587 29.17 -18.61 -3.08
N ALA A 588 28.84 -17.35 -2.78
CA ALA A 588 27.71 -16.68 -3.43
C ALA A 588 27.97 -16.55 -4.94
N PHE A 589 26.96 -16.89 -5.74
CA PHE A 589 27.03 -16.73 -7.17
C PHE A 589 27.11 -15.24 -7.54
N PRO A 590 27.85 -14.89 -8.60
CA PRO A 590 27.66 -13.59 -9.24
C PRO A 590 26.21 -13.47 -9.75
N LEU A 591 25.64 -12.26 -9.75
CA LEU A 591 24.29 -12.06 -10.28
C LEU A 591 24.24 -12.03 -11.81
N ALA A 592 25.38 -11.93 -12.48
CA ALA A 592 25.52 -11.98 -13.93
C ALA A 592 26.73 -12.86 -14.30
N TYR A 593 26.48 -13.96 -15.02
CA TYR A 593 27.51 -14.92 -15.44
C TYR A 593 27.08 -15.70 -16.67
N GLU A 594 28.02 -16.34 -17.35
CA GLU A 594 27.71 -17.13 -18.53
C GLU A 594 27.24 -18.55 -18.28
N ILE A 595 26.34 -18.96 -19.17
CA ILE A 595 25.86 -20.33 -19.29
C ILE A 595 25.92 -20.79 -20.75
N ASP A 596 25.94 -22.10 -20.95
CA ASP A 596 26.00 -22.70 -22.29
C ASP A 596 24.61 -22.65 -22.96
N GLN A 597 24.54 -22.29 -24.26
CA GLN A 597 23.25 -22.12 -24.96
C GLN A 597 22.48 -23.42 -25.24
N GLN A 598 23.09 -24.60 -25.14
CA GLN A 598 22.46 -25.84 -25.62
C GLN A 598 21.57 -26.56 -24.61
N ARG A 599 21.28 -25.96 -23.45
CA ARG A 599 20.51 -26.61 -22.39
C ARG A 599 19.03 -26.26 -22.52
N THR A 600 18.17 -27.22 -22.20
CA THR A 600 16.71 -27.06 -22.18
C THR A 600 16.22 -26.94 -20.74
N PHE A 601 15.19 -26.13 -20.52
CA PHE A 601 14.57 -25.92 -19.21
C PHE A 601 13.06 -26.14 -19.32
N HIS A 602 12.53 -27.09 -18.54
CA HIS A 602 11.14 -27.54 -18.57
C HIS A 602 10.27 -26.93 -17.46
N ASN A 603 10.87 -26.19 -16.51
CA ASN A 603 10.18 -25.48 -15.44
C ASN A 603 9.38 -26.40 -14.50
N GLN A 604 10.08 -27.31 -13.82
CA GLN A 604 9.47 -28.24 -12.87
C GLN A 604 8.63 -27.53 -11.79
N SER A 605 7.56 -28.20 -11.34
CA SER A 605 6.66 -27.67 -10.31
C SER A 605 7.13 -27.95 -8.87
N GLN A 606 7.83 -29.07 -8.66
CA GLN A 606 8.33 -29.46 -7.33
C GLN A 606 9.63 -28.71 -7.01
N PRO A 607 9.77 -28.06 -5.83
CA PRO A 607 10.93 -27.20 -5.53
C PRO A 607 12.30 -27.87 -5.68
N PHE A 608 12.50 -29.10 -5.16
CA PHE A 608 13.79 -29.80 -5.32
C PHE A 608 14.07 -30.16 -6.78
N ALA A 609 13.04 -30.55 -7.54
CA ALA A 609 13.19 -30.84 -8.97
C ALA A 609 13.49 -29.57 -9.78
N PHE A 610 12.83 -28.46 -9.44
CA PHE A 610 13.09 -27.15 -10.03
C PHE A 610 14.51 -26.66 -9.74
N GLN A 611 14.97 -26.76 -8.48
CA GLN A 611 16.34 -26.41 -8.12
C GLN A 611 17.37 -27.32 -8.84
N ASN A 612 17.15 -28.63 -8.90
CA ASN A 612 18.01 -29.55 -9.67
C ASN A 612 18.10 -29.16 -11.15
N GLU A 613 16.96 -28.89 -11.77
CA GLU A 613 16.89 -28.47 -13.16
C GLU A 613 17.62 -27.13 -13.36
N LEU A 614 17.41 -26.15 -12.48
CA LEU A 614 18.03 -24.83 -12.55
C LEU A 614 19.56 -24.88 -12.36
N PHE A 615 20.04 -25.69 -11.42
CA PHE A 615 21.46 -25.89 -11.18
C PHE A 615 22.13 -26.60 -12.35
N SER A 616 21.49 -27.65 -12.88
CA SER A 616 21.93 -28.32 -14.12
C SER A 616 21.94 -27.37 -15.31
N TYR A 617 20.90 -26.55 -15.46
CA TYR A 617 20.77 -25.57 -16.53
C TYR A 617 21.90 -24.53 -16.48
N THR A 618 22.21 -24.01 -15.30
CA THR A 618 23.19 -22.92 -15.13
C THR A 618 24.63 -23.42 -15.03
N THR A 619 24.89 -24.56 -14.40
CA THR A 619 26.26 -25.04 -14.11
C THR A 619 26.63 -26.34 -14.82
N GLY A 620 25.66 -27.15 -15.24
CA GLY A 620 25.86 -28.45 -15.87
C GLY A 620 25.90 -29.61 -14.87
N ILE A 621 25.88 -29.32 -13.56
CA ILE A 621 25.84 -30.34 -12.51
C ILE A 621 24.43 -30.91 -12.41
N LYS A 622 24.29 -32.19 -12.74
CA LYS A 622 23.02 -32.93 -12.71
C LYS A 622 22.78 -33.59 -11.35
N ASP A 623 21.52 -33.87 -11.05
CA ASP A 623 21.08 -34.67 -9.90
C ASP A 623 21.68 -34.21 -8.56
N TYR A 624 21.74 -32.88 -8.35
CA TYR A 624 22.35 -32.26 -7.17
C TYR A 624 21.68 -32.70 -5.86
N TYR A 625 20.35 -32.70 -5.83
CA TYR A 625 19.53 -33.29 -4.78
C TYR A 625 19.11 -34.70 -5.16
N GLN A 626 19.52 -35.67 -4.35
CA GLN A 626 19.16 -37.07 -4.50
C GLN A 626 18.17 -37.47 -3.40
N PRO A 627 17.02 -38.08 -3.72
CA PRO A 627 16.08 -38.56 -2.70
C PRO A 627 16.77 -39.48 -1.70
N LEU A 628 16.48 -39.31 -0.40
CA LEU A 628 17.03 -40.17 0.64
C LEU A 628 16.53 -41.62 0.47
N ALA A 629 17.45 -42.58 0.39
CA ALA A 629 17.07 -44.00 0.30
C ALA A 629 16.46 -44.50 1.61
N GLY A 630 15.48 -45.42 1.53
CA GLY A 630 14.81 -45.95 2.72
C GLY A 630 15.75 -46.64 3.72
N SER A 631 16.85 -47.24 3.25
CA SER A 631 17.88 -47.86 4.09
C SER A 631 18.68 -46.85 4.93
N GLN A 632 18.62 -45.55 4.60
CA GLN A 632 19.35 -44.48 5.27
C GLN A 632 18.50 -43.74 6.31
N LEU A 633 17.22 -44.11 6.49
CA LEU A 633 16.29 -43.44 7.40
C LEU A 633 15.76 -44.40 8.46
N THR A 634 16.03 -44.11 9.72
CA THR A 634 15.42 -44.79 10.86
C THR A 634 14.52 -43.81 11.63
N VAL A 635 13.27 -44.18 11.88
CA VAL A 635 12.31 -43.33 12.63
C VAL A 635 12.12 -43.90 14.03
N ARG A 636 12.26 -43.06 15.06
CA ARG A 636 11.97 -43.42 16.46
C ARG A 636 10.96 -42.44 17.06
N LEU A 637 10.04 -42.95 17.87
CA LEU A 637 9.02 -42.14 18.54
C LEU A 637 9.32 -42.02 20.03
N GLU A 638 9.12 -40.83 20.59
CA GLU A 638 9.17 -40.54 22.03
C GLU A 638 7.83 -39.91 22.43
N ASN A 639 7.15 -40.49 23.42
CA ASN A 639 5.82 -40.07 23.89
C ASN A 639 4.75 -39.98 22.78
N ALA A 640 4.91 -40.73 21.68
CA ALA A 640 3.98 -40.76 20.56
C ALA A 640 3.82 -42.19 20.02
N HIS A 641 2.65 -42.50 19.45
CA HIS A 641 2.42 -43.72 18.68
C HIS A 641 1.79 -43.38 17.33
N ALA A 642 2.10 -44.18 16.31
CA ALA A 642 1.55 -44.01 14.97
C ALA A 642 0.18 -44.70 14.85
N VAL A 643 -0.76 -44.03 14.21
CA VAL A 643 -2.11 -44.50 13.89
C VAL A 643 -2.29 -44.35 12.39
N GLU A 644 -2.57 -45.46 11.69
CA GLU A 644 -2.79 -45.45 10.25
C GLU A 644 -4.29 -45.62 9.97
N ALA A 645 -4.87 -44.68 9.22
CA ALA A 645 -6.27 -44.72 8.80
C ALA A 645 -6.42 -44.08 7.42
N ASN A 646 -7.19 -44.70 6.51
CA ASN A 646 -7.47 -44.19 5.16
C ASN A 646 -6.21 -43.85 4.33
N GLY A 647 -5.10 -44.57 4.53
CA GLY A 647 -3.82 -44.32 3.83
C GLY A 647 -3.06 -43.09 4.33
N GLN A 648 -3.46 -42.50 5.47
CA GLN A 648 -2.72 -41.44 6.16
C GLN A 648 -2.18 -41.94 7.50
N VAL A 649 -0.93 -41.58 7.78
CA VAL A 649 -0.28 -41.83 9.07
C VAL A 649 -0.45 -40.61 9.96
N SER A 650 -1.08 -40.79 11.11
CA SER A 650 -1.16 -39.79 12.18
C SER A 650 -0.35 -40.22 13.39
N TYR A 651 0.12 -39.27 14.18
CA TYR A 651 0.88 -39.52 15.40
C TYR A 651 0.11 -38.93 16.58
N SER A 652 -0.19 -39.77 17.57
CA SER A 652 -0.94 -39.39 18.77
C SER A 652 -0.06 -39.45 20.01
N ARG A 653 -0.19 -38.46 20.90
CA ARG A 653 0.58 -38.43 22.15
C ARG A 653 0.13 -39.54 23.10
N ILE A 654 1.09 -40.12 23.81
CA ILE A 654 0.81 -41.12 24.85
C ILE A 654 0.46 -40.42 26.17
N ASN A 655 1.18 -39.36 26.53
CA ASN A 655 0.92 -38.51 27.69
C ASN A 655 0.70 -37.06 27.25
N SER A 656 -0.49 -36.51 27.53
CA SER A 656 -0.90 -35.15 27.17
C SER A 656 -0.14 -34.03 27.91
N HIS A 657 0.56 -34.34 28.99
CA HIS A 657 1.37 -33.38 29.75
C HIS A 657 2.82 -33.26 29.25
N LYS A 658 3.23 -34.08 28.27
CA LYS A 658 4.56 -34.03 27.66
C LYS A 658 4.43 -33.83 26.14
N PRO A 659 5.39 -33.18 25.48
CA PRO A 659 5.41 -33.13 24.01
C PRO A 659 5.57 -34.53 23.42
N GLY A 660 4.95 -34.79 22.27
CA GLY A 660 5.25 -35.94 21.44
C GLY A 660 6.43 -35.60 20.52
N LYS A 661 7.34 -36.55 20.27
CA LYS A 661 8.49 -36.34 19.39
C LYS A 661 8.68 -37.47 18.40
N ILE A 662 9.08 -37.10 17.19
CA ILE A 662 9.45 -38.00 16.10
C ILE A 662 10.91 -37.72 15.74
N HIS A 663 11.77 -38.71 15.94
CA HIS A 663 13.19 -38.63 15.62
C HIS A 663 13.47 -39.31 14.28
N TYR A 664 13.86 -38.53 13.28
CA TYR A 664 14.35 -38.99 11.98
C TYR A 664 15.88 -39.09 12.05
N GLN A 665 16.40 -40.31 12.24
CA GLN A 665 17.82 -40.61 12.23
C GLN A 665 18.26 -40.90 10.79
N ILE A 666 19.20 -40.13 10.28
CA ILE A 666 19.63 -40.17 8.88
C ILE A 666 21.10 -40.55 8.82
N THR A 667 21.40 -41.64 8.10
CA THR A 667 22.76 -42.11 7.83
C THR A 667 23.27 -41.53 6.51
N LYS A 668 24.40 -40.83 6.56
CA LYS A 668 25.00 -40.11 5.43
C LYS A 668 26.52 -40.18 5.46
N THR A 669 27.18 -39.73 4.39
CA THR A 669 28.63 -39.51 4.42
C THR A 669 28.97 -38.13 5.03
N PRO A 670 30.22 -37.91 5.50
CA PRO A 670 30.63 -36.59 5.97
C PRO A 670 30.51 -35.49 4.92
N ASP A 671 30.68 -35.78 3.62
CA ASP A 671 30.49 -34.79 2.54
C ASP A 671 29.00 -34.42 2.30
N GLN A 672 28.09 -35.34 2.63
CA GLN A 672 26.66 -35.16 2.36
C GLN A 672 25.98 -34.24 3.39
N MET A 673 25.11 -33.37 2.90
CA MET A 673 24.17 -32.54 3.66
C MET A 673 22.75 -33.09 3.54
N VAL A 674 21.95 -32.90 4.59
CA VAL A 674 20.53 -33.28 4.58
C VAL A 674 19.68 -32.09 4.21
N ASN A 675 18.83 -32.23 3.20
CA ASN A 675 17.88 -31.22 2.78
C ASN A 675 16.48 -31.77 2.95
N TYR A 676 15.53 -30.93 3.34
CA TYR A 676 14.18 -31.40 3.53
C TYR A 676 13.11 -30.33 3.36
N LYS A 677 11.90 -30.80 3.11
CA LYS A 677 10.68 -30.01 3.02
C LYS A 677 9.55 -30.77 3.73
N PHE A 678 8.78 -30.08 4.57
CA PHE A 678 7.60 -30.68 5.17
C PHE A 678 6.48 -30.88 4.14
N LYS A 679 5.78 -32.02 4.24
CA LYS A 679 4.60 -32.30 3.42
C LYS A 679 3.39 -31.57 3.96
N GLY A 680 2.64 -30.95 3.06
CA GLY A 680 1.29 -30.47 3.34
C GLY A 680 1.19 -29.34 4.37
N LYS A 681 -0.06 -29.05 4.74
CA LYS A 681 -0.41 -27.99 5.69
C LYS A 681 -0.54 -28.63 7.07
N SER A 682 0.49 -28.51 7.90
CA SER A 682 0.28 -28.63 9.34
C SER A 682 -0.45 -27.37 9.80
N GLY A 683 -1.70 -27.49 10.24
CA GLY A 683 -2.39 -26.38 10.93
C GLY A 683 -1.79 -26.06 12.31
N GLN A 684 -0.72 -26.77 12.68
CA GLN A 684 -0.11 -26.83 13.99
C GLN A 684 1.36 -26.42 13.91
N GLY A 685 1.83 -25.66 14.91
CA GLY A 685 3.23 -25.27 15.00
C GLY A 685 4.09 -26.44 15.46
N LEU A 686 4.92 -27.00 14.57
CA LEU A 686 5.82 -28.10 14.93
C LEU A 686 7.21 -27.54 15.22
N GLU A 687 7.77 -27.86 16.38
CA GLU A 687 9.14 -27.47 16.70
C GLU A 687 10.13 -28.45 16.07
N VAL A 688 11.13 -27.93 15.36
CA VAL A 688 12.14 -28.72 14.67
C VAL A 688 13.48 -28.54 15.38
N TYR A 689 14.10 -29.66 15.74
CA TYR A 689 15.41 -29.71 16.38
C TYR A 689 16.41 -30.47 15.50
N HIS A 690 17.62 -29.94 15.44
CA HIS A 690 18.77 -30.56 14.79
C HIS A 690 19.78 -31.00 15.87
N ASP A 691 20.02 -32.31 16.00
CA ASP A 691 20.92 -32.88 17.01
C ASP A 691 20.70 -32.29 18.43
N ARG A 692 19.42 -32.21 18.82
CA ARG A 692 18.89 -31.65 20.09
C ARG A 692 18.91 -30.13 20.23
N SER A 693 19.52 -29.41 19.29
CA SER A 693 19.47 -27.95 19.26
C SER A 693 18.20 -27.50 18.56
N PHE A 694 17.48 -26.55 19.16
CA PHE A 694 16.32 -25.94 18.50
C PHE A 694 16.77 -25.25 17.21
N SER A 695 16.07 -25.52 16.12
CA SER A 695 16.36 -24.95 14.80
C SER A 695 15.33 -23.89 14.44
N HIS A 696 14.07 -24.30 14.32
CA HIS A 696 12.97 -23.41 13.95
C HIS A 696 11.62 -24.04 14.29
N ILE A 697 10.58 -23.22 14.24
CA ILE A 697 9.19 -23.69 14.28
C ILE A 697 8.68 -23.76 12.84
N ASN A 698 8.13 -24.90 12.45
CA ASN A 698 7.32 -25.00 11.25
C ASN A 698 5.98 -24.29 11.53
N LEU A 699 5.84 -23.05 11.07
CA LEU A 699 4.65 -22.23 11.29
C LEU A 699 3.75 -22.20 10.04
N ASP A 700 2.53 -22.71 10.20
CA ASP A 700 1.30 -22.26 9.54
C ASP A 700 1.10 -22.61 8.04
N LYS A 701 -0.14 -22.39 7.57
CA LYS A 701 -0.87 -22.86 6.36
C LYS A 701 -0.17 -22.91 4.99
N LYS A 702 1.08 -22.49 4.85
CA LYS A 702 1.86 -22.42 3.59
C LYS A 702 3.37 -22.40 3.82
N ASN A 703 3.93 -23.14 4.80
CA ASN A 703 5.38 -23.15 4.97
C ASN A 703 6.06 -24.07 3.92
N HIS A 704 6.26 -23.53 2.72
CA HIS A 704 6.94 -24.17 1.58
C HIS A 704 8.47 -24.02 1.63
N THR A 705 9.01 -23.54 2.75
CA THR A 705 10.45 -23.30 2.90
C THR A 705 11.21 -24.62 2.87
N LEU A 706 12.24 -24.69 2.04
CA LEU A 706 13.19 -25.79 2.04
C LEU A 706 14.31 -25.48 3.02
N HIS A 707 14.83 -26.52 3.68
CA HIS A 707 15.88 -26.37 4.68
C HIS A 707 17.08 -27.26 4.33
N THR A 708 18.28 -26.80 4.70
CA THR A 708 19.51 -27.59 4.68
C THR A 708 20.05 -27.70 6.11
N TYR A 709 20.35 -28.93 6.52
CA TYR A 709 21.13 -29.21 7.71
C TYR A 709 22.51 -29.75 7.29
N ASP A 710 23.54 -28.96 7.60
CA ASP A 710 24.92 -29.22 7.24
C ASP A 710 25.75 -29.54 8.49
N GLN A 711 26.29 -30.76 8.56
CA GLN A 711 27.19 -31.25 9.61
C GLN A 711 28.17 -32.28 9.04
N GLU A 712 29.44 -32.24 9.44
CA GLU A 712 30.49 -33.21 9.05
C GLU A 712 30.42 -34.51 9.84
N THR A 713 29.23 -35.11 9.94
CA THR A 713 28.99 -36.35 10.67
C THR A 713 28.42 -37.44 9.76
N THR A 714 28.50 -38.70 10.22
CA THR A 714 27.90 -39.84 9.51
C THR A 714 26.45 -40.10 9.88
N ASN A 715 25.99 -39.54 11.00
CA ASN A 715 24.63 -39.66 11.49
C ASN A 715 24.14 -38.30 11.98
N VAL A 716 22.92 -37.95 11.61
CA VAL A 716 22.22 -36.75 12.08
C VAL A 716 20.80 -37.09 12.51
N VAL A 717 20.27 -36.35 13.48
CA VAL A 717 18.91 -36.53 13.99
C VAL A 717 18.12 -35.25 13.80
N ILE A 718 17.08 -35.34 12.96
CA ILE A 718 16.06 -34.30 12.84
C ILE A 718 14.88 -34.72 13.71
N THR A 719 14.57 -33.93 14.73
CA THR A 719 13.45 -34.21 15.64
C THR A 719 12.32 -33.24 15.38
N VAL A 720 11.12 -33.77 15.18
CA VAL A 720 9.87 -33.00 15.11
C VAL A 720 9.13 -33.19 16.42
N SER A 721 8.90 -32.09 17.14
CA SER A 721 8.20 -32.06 18.42
C SER A 721 6.85 -31.37 18.27
N PHE A 722 5.81 -31.95 18.87
CA PHE A 722 4.44 -31.47 18.78
C PHE A 722 3.74 -31.52 20.13
N ASN A 723 2.91 -30.50 20.38
CA ASN A 723 2.16 -30.34 21.63
C ASN A 723 0.66 -30.67 21.47
N ASP A 724 0.16 -30.81 20.25
CA ASP A 724 -1.21 -31.23 19.99
C ASP A 724 -1.40 -32.71 20.32
N ASP A 725 -2.64 -33.10 20.64
CA ASP A 725 -2.95 -34.50 20.95
C ASP A 725 -2.70 -35.44 19.77
N GLN A 726 -2.92 -34.95 18.56
CA GLN A 726 -2.70 -35.68 17.31
C GLN A 726 -2.23 -34.76 16.19
N ILE A 727 -1.29 -35.26 15.40
CA ILE A 727 -0.80 -34.62 14.17
C ILE A 727 -0.88 -35.60 12.99
N THR A 728 -1.09 -35.11 11.77
CA THR A 728 -1.24 -35.96 10.56
C THR A 728 -0.12 -35.68 9.56
N ASP A 729 0.49 -36.75 9.06
CA ASP A 729 1.57 -36.77 8.06
C ASP A 729 2.68 -35.70 8.22
N PRO A 730 3.34 -35.61 9.40
CA PRO A 730 4.44 -34.67 9.61
C PRO A 730 5.73 -35.04 8.88
N LYS A 731 5.77 -36.15 8.12
CA LYS A 731 7.00 -36.68 7.54
C LYS A 731 7.56 -35.74 6.46
N PRO A 732 8.79 -35.21 6.63
CA PRO A 732 9.43 -34.45 5.57
C PRO A 732 9.84 -35.32 4.39
N ASP A 733 9.87 -34.73 3.21
CA ASP A 733 10.64 -35.27 2.08
C ASP A 733 12.12 -34.94 2.29
N PHE A 734 12.96 -35.97 2.39
CA PHE A 734 14.40 -35.83 2.61
C PHE A 734 15.19 -36.07 1.32
N TYR A 735 16.22 -35.25 1.12
CA TYR A 735 17.17 -35.33 0.02
C TYR A 735 18.60 -35.17 0.55
N LEU A 736 19.56 -35.83 -0.07
CA LEU A 736 20.99 -35.64 0.16
C LEU A 736 21.59 -34.76 -0.93
N SER A 737 22.55 -33.91 -0.55
CA SER A 737 23.37 -33.12 -1.48
C SER A 737 24.84 -33.14 -1.04
N SER A 738 25.78 -32.84 -1.94
CA SER A 738 27.23 -32.88 -1.66
C SER A 738 27.82 -31.48 -1.48
N ARG A 739 28.65 -31.28 -0.45
CA ARG A 739 29.41 -30.03 -0.25
C ARG A 739 30.40 -29.76 -1.37
N GLN A 740 31.06 -30.80 -1.87
CA GLN A 740 31.95 -30.68 -3.02
C GLN A 740 31.20 -30.17 -4.26
N ASN A 741 30.01 -30.72 -4.54
CA ASN A 741 29.18 -30.23 -5.65
C ASN A 741 28.72 -28.79 -5.42
N THR A 742 28.36 -28.42 -4.18
CA THR A 742 28.02 -27.03 -3.81
C THR A 742 29.16 -26.06 -4.15
N ALA A 743 30.38 -26.40 -3.72
CA ALA A 743 31.57 -25.59 -3.99
C ALA A 743 31.92 -25.55 -5.49
N ALA A 744 31.81 -26.67 -6.20
CA ALA A 744 32.06 -26.75 -7.64
C ALA A 744 31.09 -25.89 -8.45
N MET A 745 29.80 -25.89 -8.10
CA MET A 745 28.80 -25.02 -8.72
C MET A 745 29.17 -23.53 -8.56
N ALA A 746 29.55 -23.12 -7.36
CA ALA A 746 29.96 -21.74 -7.09
C ALA A 746 31.22 -21.34 -7.88
N GLN A 747 32.23 -22.21 -7.93
CA GLN A 747 33.46 -21.97 -8.68
C GLN A 747 33.20 -21.84 -10.18
N LEU A 748 32.34 -22.68 -10.76
CA LEU A 748 31.96 -22.60 -12.17
C LEU A 748 31.28 -21.27 -12.51
N ALA A 749 30.32 -20.84 -11.68
CA ALA A 749 29.63 -19.58 -11.89
C ALA A 749 30.56 -18.37 -11.70
N GLN A 750 31.40 -18.38 -10.66
CA GLN A 750 32.37 -17.30 -10.38
C GLN A 750 33.45 -17.20 -11.47
N GLY A 751 33.92 -18.33 -12.01
CA GLY A 751 34.88 -18.35 -13.12
C GLY A 751 34.31 -17.80 -14.44
N ARG A 752 32.99 -17.74 -14.56
CA ARG A 752 32.24 -17.22 -15.71
C ARG A 752 31.51 -15.90 -15.41
N ALA A 753 31.90 -15.22 -14.33
CA ALA A 753 31.27 -13.97 -13.89
C ALA A 753 31.51 -12.81 -14.86
N LEU A 754 30.51 -11.95 -15.01
CA LEU A 754 30.71 -10.62 -15.55
C LEU A 754 31.34 -9.73 -14.47
N GLU A 755 32.52 -9.17 -14.75
CA GLU A 755 33.20 -8.23 -13.84
C GLU A 755 32.47 -6.88 -13.88
N ILE A 756 31.77 -6.55 -12.80
CA ILE A 756 30.95 -5.33 -12.74
C ILE A 756 31.84 -4.09 -12.59
N GLU A 757 31.85 -3.23 -13.61
CA GLU A 757 32.57 -1.95 -13.59
C GLU A 757 31.74 -0.85 -12.91
N SER A 758 30.43 -0.86 -13.14
CA SER A 758 29.52 0.11 -12.54
C SER A 758 28.11 -0.46 -12.37
N PHE A 759 27.47 -0.08 -11.27
CA PHE A 759 26.13 -0.53 -10.93
C PHE A 759 25.28 0.63 -10.42
N SER A 760 24.03 0.67 -10.90
CA SER A 760 22.92 1.43 -10.33
C SER A 760 21.65 0.59 -10.50
N PRO A 761 20.56 0.91 -9.79
CA PRO A 761 19.31 0.15 -9.93
C PRO A 761 18.79 0.06 -11.38
N THR A 762 19.07 1.05 -12.21
CA THR A 762 18.59 1.12 -13.61
C THR A 762 19.67 0.87 -14.65
N ALA A 763 20.92 0.61 -14.25
CA ALA A 763 22.00 0.37 -15.21
C ALA A 763 23.06 -0.55 -14.62
N ILE A 764 23.45 -1.57 -15.39
CA ILE A 764 24.53 -2.49 -15.05
C ILE A 764 25.53 -2.44 -16.21
N ARG A 765 26.81 -2.20 -15.91
CA ARG A 765 27.88 -2.33 -16.90
C ARG A 765 28.96 -3.24 -16.35
N GLY A 766 29.38 -4.18 -17.16
CA GLY A 766 30.47 -5.06 -16.80
C GLY A 766 31.28 -5.51 -18.00
N ARG A 767 32.45 -6.05 -17.69
CA ARG A 767 33.41 -6.54 -18.65
C ARG A 767 33.85 -7.95 -18.37
N ARG A 768 34.54 -8.51 -19.35
CA ARG A 768 35.18 -9.81 -19.28
C ARG A 768 36.28 -9.92 -20.33
N LYS A 769 37.07 -10.99 -20.25
CA LYS A 769 38.19 -11.23 -21.17
C LYS A 769 37.75 -11.54 -22.60
N ASN A 770 36.93 -12.57 -22.82
CA ASN A 770 36.34 -12.96 -24.12
C ASN A 770 35.19 -13.94 -23.90
N SER A 771 34.11 -13.85 -24.68
CA SER A 771 33.04 -14.86 -24.72
C SER A 771 33.35 -16.17 -25.39
N ASP A 772 32.89 -17.24 -24.71
CA ASP A 772 32.88 -18.59 -25.22
C ASP A 772 31.90 -18.65 -26.38
N GLU A 773 32.24 -19.43 -27.40
CA GLU A 773 31.34 -19.66 -28.53
C GLU A 773 30.08 -20.39 -28.04
N GLY A 774 28.91 -19.90 -28.43
CA GLY A 774 27.63 -20.48 -28.00
C GLY A 774 27.30 -20.24 -26.52
N SER A 775 27.83 -19.19 -25.89
CA SER A 775 27.44 -18.77 -24.54
C SER A 775 26.36 -17.69 -24.53
N ARG A 776 25.67 -17.56 -23.40
CA ARG A 776 24.73 -16.48 -23.14
C ARG A 776 24.96 -15.94 -21.74
N LEU A 777 24.67 -14.65 -21.54
CA LEU A 777 24.70 -14.03 -20.22
C LEU A 777 23.40 -14.35 -19.51
N PHE A 778 23.51 -15.06 -18.39
CA PHE A 778 22.44 -15.28 -17.44
C PHE A 778 22.52 -14.21 -16.34
N LEU A 779 21.39 -13.56 -16.05
CA LEU A 779 21.28 -12.71 -14.88
C LEU A 779 20.25 -13.27 -13.91
N SER A 780 20.66 -13.48 -12.66
CA SER A 780 19.78 -13.90 -11.55
C SER A 780 18.90 -12.73 -11.08
N ILE A 781 18.24 -12.03 -12.00
CA ILE A 781 17.25 -10.99 -11.77
C ILE A 781 15.98 -11.32 -12.57
N PRO A 782 14.77 -11.01 -12.06
CA PRO A 782 13.55 -11.28 -12.80
C PRO A 782 13.51 -10.57 -14.16
N PHE A 783 13.01 -11.27 -15.17
CA PHE A 783 12.83 -10.73 -16.52
C PHE A 783 11.81 -9.58 -16.51
N ASP A 784 12.21 -8.44 -17.07
CA ASP A 784 11.31 -7.33 -17.37
C ASP A 784 11.64 -6.82 -18.77
N LYS A 785 10.60 -6.61 -19.58
CA LYS A 785 10.69 -6.08 -20.96
C LYS A 785 11.19 -4.63 -21.04
N GLY A 786 11.36 -3.95 -19.90
CA GLY A 786 12.00 -2.64 -19.80
C GLY A 786 13.53 -2.69 -19.80
N TRP A 787 14.15 -3.88 -19.71
CA TRP A 787 15.60 -4.00 -19.86
C TRP A 787 16.02 -3.94 -21.33
N HIS A 788 17.10 -3.22 -21.60
CA HIS A 788 17.75 -3.10 -22.89
C HIS A 788 19.23 -3.45 -22.74
N ALA A 789 19.75 -4.35 -23.59
CA ALA A 789 21.15 -4.74 -23.56
C ALA A 789 21.93 -4.17 -24.75
N PHE A 790 23.19 -3.87 -24.52
CA PHE A 790 24.18 -3.51 -25.53
C PHE A 790 25.41 -4.37 -25.31
N VAL A 791 25.78 -5.17 -26.31
CA VAL A 791 26.98 -6.02 -26.29
C VAL A 791 27.98 -5.44 -27.27
N ASP A 792 29.17 -5.08 -26.78
CA ASP A 792 30.21 -4.34 -27.51
C ASP A 792 29.64 -3.10 -28.25
N GLY A 793 28.74 -2.37 -27.57
CA GLY A 793 28.09 -1.16 -28.09
C GLY A 793 26.95 -1.38 -29.09
N ARG A 794 26.63 -2.62 -29.45
CA ARG A 794 25.51 -2.95 -30.35
C ARG A 794 24.30 -3.38 -29.55
N TYR A 795 23.12 -2.88 -29.93
CA TYR A 795 21.86 -3.30 -29.30
C TYR A 795 21.63 -4.80 -29.48
N THR A 796 21.39 -5.49 -28.38
CA THR A 796 21.07 -6.92 -28.34
C THR A 796 19.74 -7.10 -27.62
N PRO A 797 18.74 -7.77 -28.23
CA PRO A 797 17.48 -8.06 -27.55
C PRO A 797 17.72 -8.86 -26.27
N VAL A 798 16.99 -8.49 -25.21
CA VAL A 798 16.89 -9.30 -24.01
C VAL A 798 15.77 -10.33 -24.17
N HIS A 799 15.92 -11.49 -23.52
CA HIS A 799 14.90 -12.53 -23.53
C HIS A 799 14.67 -13.11 -22.15
N GLN A 800 13.55 -13.81 -22.01
CA GLN A 800 13.18 -14.52 -20.80
C GLN A 800 13.95 -15.84 -20.75
N GLU A 801 14.76 -16.00 -19.72
CA GLU A 801 15.70 -17.09 -19.53
C GLU A 801 15.24 -17.98 -18.37
N ALA A 802 15.27 -19.31 -18.58
CA ALA A 802 14.72 -20.29 -17.63
C ALA A 802 13.35 -19.88 -17.03
N HIS A 803 12.42 -19.41 -17.90
CA HIS A 803 11.07 -18.91 -17.57
C HIS A 803 10.97 -17.70 -16.65
N TYR A 804 12.00 -17.26 -15.95
CA TYR A 804 11.85 -16.19 -14.93
C TYR A 804 12.91 -15.10 -15.01
N PHE A 805 14.07 -15.38 -15.59
CA PHE A 805 15.26 -14.57 -15.45
C PHE A 805 15.58 -13.77 -16.70
N LEU A 806 16.41 -12.75 -16.55
CA LEU A 806 16.90 -11.97 -17.69
C LEU A 806 18.05 -12.70 -18.38
N GLY A 807 17.92 -12.92 -19.68
CA GLY A 807 18.97 -13.45 -20.56
C GLY A 807 19.38 -12.46 -21.64
N VAL A 808 20.65 -12.54 -22.04
CA VAL A 808 21.21 -11.81 -23.19
C VAL A 808 22.13 -12.73 -23.97
N ASP A 809 21.91 -12.88 -25.27
CA ASP A 809 22.82 -13.63 -26.12
C ASP A 809 24.17 -12.92 -26.26
N LEU A 810 25.26 -13.68 -26.14
CA LEU A 810 26.62 -13.15 -26.29
C LEU A 810 27.23 -13.69 -27.60
N PRO A 811 27.48 -12.83 -28.60
CA PRO A 811 28.31 -13.20 -29.75
C PRO A 811 29.70 -13.65 -29.28
N ALA A 812 30.35 -14.57 -29.98
CA ALA A 812 31.69 -15.06 -29.61
C ALA A 812 32.74 -13.93 -29.58
N GLY A 813 33.65 -13.95 -28.60
CA GLY A 813 34.67 -12.91 -28.38
C GLY A 813 34.18 -11.60 -27.75
N SER A 814 32.91 -11.51 -27.33
CA SER A 814 32.34 -10.31 -26.69
C SER A 814 33.02 -9.97 -25.36
N LYS A 815 33.14 -8.67 -25.06
CA LYS A 815 33.91 -8.19 -23.89
C LYS A 815 33.17 -7.19 -23.00
N ASP A 816 32.33 -6.33 -23.58
CA ASP A 816 31.61 -5.27 -22.86
C ASP A 816 30.11 -5.54 -22.94
N VAL A 817 29.45 -5.51 -21.78
CA VAL A 817 27.99 -5.64 -21.69
C VAL A 817 27.45 -4.49 -20.87
N GLN A 818 26.48 -3.80 -21.44
CA GLN A 818 25.73 -2.73 -20.78
C GLN A 818 24.23 -3.06 -20.80
N LEU A 819 23.60 -2.97 -19.64
CA LEU A 819 22.16 -3.10 -19.45
C LEU A 819 21.60 -1.79 -18.93
N ILE A 820 20.50 -1.33 -19.53
CA ILE A 820 19.79 -0.10 -19.12
C ILE A 820 18.30 -0.43 -18.98
N PHE A 821 17.70 -0.01 -17.87
CA PHE A 821 16.28 -0.19 -17.62
C PHE A 821 15.48 1.08 -17.94
N ILE A 822 14.49 0.95 -18.82
CA ILE A 822 13.51 1.99 -19.14
C ILE A 822 12.11 1.35 -19.05
N PRO A 823 11.24 1.77 -18.11
CA PRO A 823 9.89 1.23 -18.01
C PRO A 823 9.14 1.32 -19.34
N ARG A 824 8.44 0.24 -19.70
CA ARG A 824 7.62 0.21 -20.92
C ARG A 824 6.64 1.37 -20.92
N GLY A 825 6.54 2.05 -22.06
CA GLY A 825 5.64 3.19 -22.24
C GLY A 825 6.12 4.49 -21.60
N LEU A 826 7.30 4.55 -20.96
CA LEU A 826 7.81 5.81 -20.37
C LEU A 826 8.04 6.88 -21.44
N ILE A 827 8.67 6.53 -22.55
CA ILE A 827 8.90 7.46 -23.66
C ILE A 827 7.56 7.93 -24.25
N LEU A 828 6.63 6.99 -24.52
CA LEU A 828 5.29 7.31 -25.01
C LEU A 828 4.53 8.23 -24.05
N GLY A 829 4.56 7.91 -22.75
CA GLY A 829 3.99 8.71 -21.67
C GLY A 829 4.57 10.12 -21.63
N ALA A 830 5.89 10.24 -21.65
CA ALA A 830 6.59 11.52 -21.65
C ALA A 830 6.23 12.37 -22.87
N THR A 831 6.25 11.79 -24.08
CA THR A 831 5.86 12.50 -25.31
C THR A 831 4.39 12.93 -25.28
N SER A 832 3.48 12.08 -24.81
CA SER A 832 2.05 12.38 -24.72
C SER A 832 1.75 13.50 -23.71
N SER A 833 2.42 13.45 -22.55
CA SER A 833 2.36 14.52 -21.55
C SER A 833 2.93 15.84 -22.08
N LEU A 834 4.07 15.81 -22.78
CA LEU A 834 4.66 17.01 -23.36
C LEU A 834 3.74 17.65 -24.40
N VAL A 835 3.19 16.86 -25.33
CA VAL A 835 2.23 17.36 -26.34
C VAL A 835 0.99 17.94 -25.66
N SER A 836 0.43 17.25 -24.67
CA SER A 836 -0.72 17.73 -23.88
C SER A 836 -0.40 19.03 -23.15
N PHE A 837 0.81 19.16 -22.59
CA PHE A 837 1.26 20.37 -21.94
C PHE A 837 1.38 21.55 -22.92
N LEU A 838 1.94 21.33 -24.11
CA LEU A 838 2.00 22.36 -25.16
C LEU A 838 0.61 22.80 -25.63
N ILE A 839 -0.34 21.86 -25.79
CA ILE A 839 -1.74 22.16 -26.10
C ILE A 839 -2.38 22.99 -24.97
N PHE A 840 -2.15 22.60 -23.71
CA PHE A 840 -2.62 23.35 -22.54
C PHE A 840 -2.12 24.79 -22.56
N LEU A 841 -0.82 25.00 -22.77
CA LEU A 841 -0.23 26.34 -22.85
C LEU A 841 -0.78 27.16 -24.02
N LYS A 842 -0.95 26.56 -25.20
CA LYS A 842 -1.51 27.25 -26.38
C LYS A 842 -2.94 27.74 -26.11
N THR A 843 -3.77 26.89 -25.52
CA THR A 843 -5.16 27.25 -25.21
C THR A 843 -5.28 28.27 -24.07
N LEU A 844 -4.27 28.36 -23.19
CA LEU A 844 -4.20 29.39 -22.14
C LEU A 844 -3.93 30.78 -22.74
N HIS A 845 -2.99 30.88 -23.69
CA HIS A 845 -2.59 32.14 -24.32
C HIS A 845 -3.56 32.63 -25.41
N GLY A 846 -4.24 31.71 -26.11
CA GLY A 846 -5.21 32.07 -27.15
C GLY A 846 -6.42 32.90 -26.67
N LYS A 847 -6.67 32.93 -25.35
CA LYS A 847 -7.73 33.75 -24.74
C LYS A 847 -7.33 35.20 -24.42
N ASN A 848 -6.06 35.58 -24.54
CA ASN A 848 -5.60 36.96 -24.33
C ASN A 848 -5.50 37.77 -25.64
N LYS A 849 -5.85 37.19 -26.79
CA LYS A 849 -5.79 37.84 -28.11
C LYS A 849 -7.16 38.12 -28.75
N ASN A 850 -8.25 37.74 -28.09
CA ASN A 850 -9.64 38.09 -28.39
C ASN A 850 -10.27 38.69 -27.14
#